data_AF-A0AAD5RJ78-F1
#
_entry.id   AF-A0AAD5RJ78-F1
#
_cell.length_a   1.000
_cell.length_b   1.000
_cell.length_c   1.000
_cell.angle_alpha   90.00
_cell.angle_beta   90.00
_cell.angle_gamma   90.00
#
_symmetry.space_group_name_H-M   'P 1'
#
loop_
_entity.id
_entity.type
_entity.pdbx_description
1 polymer ?
#
loop_
_entity_poly.entity_id
_entity_poly.type
_entity_poly.pdbx_seq_one_letter_code
_entity_poly.pdbx_strand_id
1 'polypeptide(L)'
;MASPISNMLRARVRRPSMFNKLCQPEDTLKYFPNGAYIGWSGFTGVGYPKKTPTFLADHVERNNLQGKLRYSLFVGASSGAETENRWAALDMIERRSPHQVGKAISKGINEGRINFFDKHLSMFPVDLVYGFYTKDKPTKGLDVVVVEATDILEDGSIVPGASVGATPELVQMADKVIIEVNTALPSFEGLHDITMTDLPPRRKPYLIMGVEDRIGTTSIPIDPEKVVAVIESDYQDQTLPNTPADEGSYKIAGHLIEFLEHEVSQGRLPKNLLPIQSGIGNIANAVIGGLNDSKFQNLKVWTEVIQDTFLDLFDSGKLDFATATSIRFSPDGFHRFYSNWETYHDKLLLRAQQVSNSPEIIRRLGVIGMNTPVEVDIYAHANSTCVMGSRMLNGLGGSADFLRSSKYSIMHTPSTRPSKTDPHGVSCIVPMCTHVDQTEHDLDCIVTEQGLADVRGLSPRERAKVIIDKCAHPNYRPILKAYYEKAEYECLKKGWGHEPHMLFNTFDMHKALIEEGSMAKASVTPCKSKPNSAGGLLMFIAWAGLRAELEWKASAGPARGRHTGKLPMQLLISGIFAVISRAAYPAAAFGEQALADINSKGQSGPNPEDILLTKPRWVRNHLEIMEALAPATVAAGAAAATAAIAYLDAKFHLGKDIKAIRLKSWVGREWNRAVKQQRCSLYYFLEDAARTRGNEQALWSRVGCYTWTEALDRAHQYGQFFLSKGVKPGDLVALIMRNTPDFMLTWMGLFSIGAAPAMINHHLTGKALLHCLDISTANLVFVDGDDHILERINEVRGELEGEGTNIVMLDDVRDQIYNQTKPERPGDELRNGVNGGSPMALFYTSGTTGFPKACILPTAYGFQLGLGNTWENYPVETPQRVYCCMPYYHGTGGITSMAQLLNGATLCVGPKFSVSRFWQDIRDSEATWFVYVGETVRYLLSAPPSPLDKEHNVHSIYGNGLRPDVWDRFKERFGLTQVYEMFNQTEGMLTLANPSNNDFTAHSVGHHGALLRLKYHNLLVPVAVDAESGDILRNEKGFAQRVPYEEGGEILIKIPGEKVFSGYFNNPEATKKKYIHHVFKKGDCYYRTGDCLRRDRDGRWYFMDRLGDTFRWKGENVSTAEVSEILGKYPGVLEANVYGVQLPSHDGRAGAVAITIDPAVKHSFDHEHFLKHARSKLPKYAVPIFVRHVANQSAMHNNKQNKMPLKVEGVHPEKVQGGDTMFWIGDHGKGRTYIPFTKEDWDDLHFGKAKL
;
A
#
# COMPACT_ATOMS: atom_id res chain seq x y z
N MET A 1 -9.36 45.91 47.96
CA MET A 1 -10.83 45.77 48.00
C MET A 1 -11.24 45.07 46.73
N ALA A 2 -12.10 44.05 46.80
CA ALA A 2 -12.58 43.38 45.58
C ALA A 2 -13.44 44.35 44.75
N SER A 3 -13.39 44.23 43.42
CA SER A 3 -14.33 44.94 42.54
C SER A 3 -15.76 44.50 42.86
N PRO A 4 -16.77 45.40 42.86
CA PRO A 4 -18.15 45.02 43.08
C PRO A 4 -18.63 44.10 41.93
N ILE A 5 -18.74 42.81 42.23
CA ILE A 5 -19.24 41.76 41.31
C ILE A 5 -20.51 42.24 40.61
N SER A 6 -20.47 42.37 39.28
CA SER A 6 -21.59 42.94 38.54
C SER A 6 -22.86 42.09 38.68
N ASN A 7 -24.02 42.72 38.51
CA ASN A 7 -25.29 42.01 38.49
C ASN A 7 -25.38 41.01 37.31
N MET A 8 -24.64 41.26 36.22
CA MET A 8 -24.57 40.34 35.09
C MET A 8 -23.77 39.09 35.48
N LEU A 9 -22.57 39.22 36.06
CA LEU A 9 -21.77 38.06 36.48
C LEU A 9 -22.51 37.18 37.49
N ARG A 10 -23.30 37.79 38.39
CA ARG A 10 -24.16 37.05 39.34
C ARG A 10 -25.26 36.22 38.66
N ALA A 11 -25.75 36.66 37.49
CA ALA A 11 -26.67 35.87 36.68
C ALA A 11 -25.94 34.79 35.86
N ARG A 12 -24.72 35.08 35.38
CA ARG A 12 -23.88 34.15 34.60
C ARG A 12 -23.35 32.97 35.39
N VAL A 13 -22.97 33.17 36.65
CA VAL A 13 -22.30 32.15 37.48
C VAL A 13 -23.32 31.50 38.43
N ARG A 14 -24.01 30.47 37.92
CA ARG A 14 -25.14 29.83 38.60
C ARG A 14 -24.73 28.78 39.64
N ARG A 15 -23.46 28.37 39.67
CA ARG A 15 -22.87 27.54 40.74
C ARG A 15 -22.23 28.41 41.85
N PRO A 16 -22.81 28.49 43.07
CA PRO A 16 -22.33 29.43 44.09
C PRO A 16 -20.88 29.21 44.56
N SER A 17 -20.36 27.98 44.50
CA SER A 17 -18.98 27.67 44.91
C SER A 17 -17.92 28.34 44.03
N MET A 18 -18.27 28.75 42.81
CA MET A 18 -17.34 29.37 41.87
C MET A 18 -16.99 30.82 42.25
N PHE A 19 -17.85 31.53 43.00
CA PHE A 19 -17.51 32.88 43.50
C PHE A 19 -16.33 32.87 44.48
N ASN A 20 -16.06 31.76 45.16
CA ASN A 20 -14.85 31.59 45.99
C ASN A 20 -13.56 31.54 45.17
N LYS A 21 -13.67 31.38 43.84
CA LYS A 21 -12.55 31.33 42.88
C LYS A 21 -12.46 32.62 42.04
N LEU A 22 -13.30 33.62 42.31
CA LEU A 22 -13.29 34.91 41.61
C LEU A 22 -12.04 35.72 41.98
N CYS A 23 -11.25 36.13 40.98
CA CYS A 23 -10.04 36.93 41.18
C CYS A 23 -9.88 38.01 40.09
N GLN A 24 -8.77 38.73 40.09
CA GLN A 24 -8.35 39.58 38.97
C GLN A 24 -7.29 38.84 38.11
N PRO A 25 -7.04 39.26 36.86
CA PRO A 25 -6.02 38.65 36.00
C PRO A 25 -4.64 38.57 36.67
N GLU A 26 -4.26 39.59 37.44
CA GLU A 26 -3.00 39.69 38.19
C GLU A 26 -2.77 38.50 39.13
N ASP A 27 -3.83 38.04 39.80
CA ASP A 27 -3.77 36.94 40.78
C ASP A 27 -3.41 35.59 40.14
N THR A 28 -3.52 35.49 38.81
CA THR A 28 -3.29 34.26 38.04
C THR A 28 -1.85 34.07 37.58
N LEU A 29 -0.98 35.09 37.67
CA LEU A 29 0.41 35.07 37.17
C LEU A 29 1.20 33.82 37.62
N LYS A 30 0.98 33.38 38.87
CA LYS A 30 1.58 32.18 39.48
C LYS A 30 1.31 30.86 38.75
N TYR A 31 0.31 30.81 37.86
CA TYR A 31 -0.02 29.64 37.05
C TYR A 31 0.69 29.61 35.69
N PHE A 32 1.45 30.66 35.34
CA PHE A 32 2.14 30.83 34.05
C PHE A 32 3.68 30.86 34.20
N PRO A 33 4.33 29.80 34.70
CA PRO A 33 5.79 29.73 34.70
C PRO A 33 6.36 29.64 33.27
N ASN A 34 7.59 30.12 33.08
CA ASN A 34 8.28 30.02 31.79
C ASN A 34 8.33 28.57 31.28
N GLY A 35 8.05 28.36 29.99
CA GLY A 35 8.01 27.04 29.37
C GLY A 35 6.70 26.26 29.54
N ALA A 36 5.68 26.83 30.22
CA ALA A 36 4.38 26.17 30.40
C ALA A 36 3.68 25.87 29.06
N TYR A 37 2.90 24.78 29.06
CA TYR A 37 2.05 24.34 27.96
C TYR A 37 0.63 24.84 28.25
N ILE A 38 0.17 25.80 27.44
CA ILE A 38 -1.06 26.56 27.66
C ILE A 38 -2.09 26.21 26.60
N GLY A 39 -3.33 25.95 27.02
CA GLY A 39 -4.49 25.93 26.14
C GLY A 39 -5.27 27.24 26.19
N TRP A 40 -5.74 27.76 25.05
CA TRP A 40 -6.78 28.79 24.99
C TRP A 40 -8.02 28.28 24.23
N SER A 41 -9.21 28.63 24.70
CA SER A 41 -10.38 28.61 23.82
C SER A 41 -10.18 29.58 22.66
N GLY A 42 -10.98 29.42 21.60
CA GLY A 42 -11.01 30.37 20.50
C GLY A 42 -10.82 29.74 19.12
N PHE A 43 -11.47 30.36 18.15
CA PHE A 43 -11.45 29.93 16.76
C PHE A 43 -11.67 31.14 15.85
N THR A 44 -10.86 31.29 14.80
CA THR A 44 -10.93 32.36 13.79
C THR A 44 -11.04 33.81 14.32
N GLY A 45 -10.59 34.06 15.54
CA GLY A 45 -10.64 35.37 16.20
C GLY A 45 -11.93 35.66 16.98
N VAL A 46 -12.65 34.62 17.43
CA VAL A 46 -13.83 34.73 18.32
C VAL A 46 -13.83 33.66 19.41
N GLY A 47 -14.45 33.92 20.56
CA GLY A 47 -14.57 32.95 21.68
C GLY A 47 -13.25 32.63 22.41
N TYR A 48 -12.28 33.54 22.36
CA TYR A 48 -10.94 33.41 22.95
C TYR A 48 -10.83 34.25 24.24
N PRO A 49 -10.00 33.85 25.23
CA PRO A 49 -9.78 34.64 26.45
C PRO A 49 -9.08 35.98 26.15
N LYS A 50 -9.44 37.04 26.88
CA LYS A 50 -9.09 38.42 26.53
C LYS A 50 -8.30 39.12 27.65
N LYS A 51 -8.78 39.08 28.89
CA LYS A 51 -8.16 39.79 30.02
C LYS A 51 -6.88 39.14 30.51
N THR A 52 -6.84 37.83 30.71
CA THR A 52 -5.62 37.14 31.17
C THR A 52 -4.49 37.20 30.14
N PRO A 53 -4.72 36.97 28.83
CA PRO A 53 -3.69 37.20 27.81
C PRO A 53 -3.22 38.66 27.72
N THR A 54 -4.12 39.63 27.87
CA THR A 54 -3.75 41.06 27.88
C THR A 54 -2.89 41.40 29.11
N PHE A 55 -3.28 40.97 30.30
CA PHE A 55 -2.50 41.16 31.53
C PHE A 55 -1.09 40.54 31.43
N LEU A 56 -0.96 39.33 30.88
CA LEU A 56 0.34 38.67 30.76
C LEU A 56 1.28 39.41 29.77
N ALA A 57 0.75 39.97 28.69
CA ALA A 57 1.51 40.83 27.77
C ALA A 57 1.91 42.15 28.46
N ASP A 58 0.99 42.81 29.17
CA ASP A 58 1.24 43.99 30.00
C ASP A 58 2.34 43.72 31.06
N HIS A 59 2.32 42.56 31.70
CA HIS A 59 3.32 42.15 32.68
C HIS A 59 4.70 41.96 32.04
N VAL A 60 4.77 41.30 30.87
CA VAL A 60 6.01 41.12 30.10
C VAL A 60 6.60 42.45 29.66
N GLU A 61 5.78 43.39 29.20
CA GLU A 61 6.21 44.74 28.82
C GLU A 61 6.73 45.53 30.03
N ARG A 62 5.94 45.66 31.10
CA ARG A 62 6.28 46.46 32.29
C ARG A 62 7.54 45.97 33.01
N ASN A 63 7.85 44.67 32.93
CA ASN A 63 8.99 44.06 33.63
C ASN A 63 10.18 43.71 32.70
N ASN A 64 10.12 44.10 31.42
CA ASN A 64 11.16 43.83 30.42
C ASN A 64 11.49 42.32 30.28
N LEU A 65 10.46 41.49 30.13
CA LEU A 65 10.56 40.01 30.09
C LEU A 65 10.38 39.41 28.69
N GLN A 66 10.48 40.23 27.63
CA GLN A 66 10.36 39.78 26.23
C GLN A 66 11.40 38.69 25.94
N GLY A 67 10.96 37.57 25.34
CA GLY A 67 11.79 36.37 25.13
C GLY A 67 12.24 35.62 26.40
N LYS A 68 11.89 36.08 27.61
CA LYS A 68 12.22 35.43 28.89
C LYS A 68 11.06 34.67 29.52
N LEU A 69 9.83 35.06 29.19
CA LEU A 69 8.60 34.31 29.47
C LEU A 69 8.03 33.84 28.14
N ARG A 70 8.30 32.59 27.77
CA ARG A 70 7.83 31.94 26.53
C ARG A 70 6.99 30.71 26.85
N TYR A 71 5.98 30.43 26.02
CA TYR A 71 5.00 29.37 26.27
C TYR A 71 4.72 28.51 25.04
N SER A 72 4.35 27.24 25.25
CA SER A 72 3.80 26.38 24.19
C SER A 72 2.29 26.57 24.13
N LEU A 73 1.78 27.26 23.12
CA LEU A 73 0.40 27.70 23.02
C LEU A 73 -0.43 26.83 22.05
N PHE A 74 -1.54 26.30 22.56
CA PHE A 74 -2.49 25.46 21.84
C PHE A 74 -3.87 26.15 21.82
N VAL A 75 -4.46 26.31 20.64
CA VAL A 75 -5.73 27.03 20.41
C VAL A 75 -6.50 26.26 19.34
N GLY A 76 -7.85 26.32 19.30
CA GLY A 76 -8.62 25.55 18.31
C GLY A 76 -8.25 25.87 16.85
N ALA A 77 -8.24 27.16 16.52
CA ALA A 77 -7.62 27.71 15.31
C ALA A 77 -6.83 28.98 15.67
N SER A 78 -7.05 30.11 14.99
CA SER A 78 -6.44 31.41 15.36
C SER A 78 -7.21 32.11 16.49
N SER A 79 -6.48 32.79 17.38
CA SER A 79 -7.04 33.63 18.44
C SER A 79 -7.33 35.06 17.93
N GLY A 80 -7.74 35.97 18.82
CA GLY A 80 -7.81 37.41 18.55
C GLY A 80 -6.46 38.00 18.18
N ALA A 81 -6.42 38.84 17.15
CA ALA A 81 -5.18 39.40 16.63
C ALA A 81 -4.52 40.40 17.60
N GLU A 82 -5.29 41.07 18.44
CA GLU A 82 -4.82 42.01 19.45
C GLU A 82 -4.12 41.34 20.65
N THR A 83 -4.46 40.08 20.96
CA THR A 83 -3.81 39.29 22.02
C THR A 83 -2.65 38.46 21.47
N GLU A 84 -2.93 37.54 20.52
CA GLU A 84 -1.96 36.57 20.00
C GLU A 84 -0.83 37.21 19.20
N ASN A 85 -1.12 38.23 18.40
CA ASN A 85 -0.09 38.93 17.63
C ASN A 85 0.78 39.83 18.54
N ARG A 86 0.25 40.31 19.68
CA ARG A 86 1.02 41.05 20.69
C ARG A 86 1.96 40.08 21.42
N TRP A 87 1.48 38.91 21.83
CA TRP A 87 2.33 37.85 22.41
C TRP A 87 3.50 37.49 21.48
N ALA A 88 3.25 37.32 20.18
CA ALA A 88 4.30 37.04 19.21
C ALA A 88 5.28 38.22 18.96
N ALA A 89 4.82 39.46 19.10
CA ALA A 89 5.67 40.65 19.03
C ALA A 89 6.56 40.83 20.27
N LEU A 90 6.11 40.35 21.43
CA LEU A 90 6.86 40.28 22.69
C LEU A 90 7.71 38.99 22.82
N ASP A 91 7.72 38.16 21.78
CA ASP A 91 8.42 36.87 21.71
C ASP A 91 8.00 35.85 22.80
N MET A 92 6.75 35.94 23.26
CA MET A 92 6.17 35.10 24.34
C MET A 92 5.74 33.69 23.89
N ILE A 93 5.90 33.35 22.60
CA ILE A 93 5.42 32.08 22.04
C ILE A 93 6.63 31.24 21.62
N GLU A 94 6.82 30.10 22.29
CA GLU A 94 7.83 29.10 21.97
C GLU A 94 7.34 28.17 20.86
N ARG A 95 6.08 27.70 20.98
CA ARG A 95 5.42 26.77 20.08
C ARG A 95 3.97 27.19 19.84
N ARG A 96 3.46 26.97 18.63
CA ARG A 96 2.04 27.21 18.29
C ARG A 96 1.49 26.12 17.36
N SER A 97 0.22 25.77 17.56
CA SER A 97 -0.55 24.89 16.67
C SER A 97 -2.05 25.13 16.86
N PRO A 98 -2.94 24.87 15.87
CA PRO A 98 -2.69 24.38 14.50
C PRO A 98 -2.88 25.41 13.38
N HIS A 99 -3.34 26.62 13.70
CA HIS A 99 -3.62 27.67 12.71
C HIS A 99 -3.51 29.04 13.39
N GLN A 100 -2.93 30.03 12.73
CA GLN A 100 -2.77 31.40 13.25
C GLN A 100 -3.14 32.44 12.21
N VAL A 101 -3.45 33.67 12.66
CA VAL A 101 -3.65 34.83 11.80
C VAL A 101 -3.04 36.05 12.47
N GLY A 102 -1.87 36.50 12.01
CA GLY A 102 -1.30 37.77 12.46
C GLY A 102 0.08 38.07 11.87
N LYS A 103 0.38 39.36 11.66
CA LYS A 103 1.62 39.81 11.00
C LYS A 103 2.90 39.50 11.79
N ALA A 104 2.87 39.61 13.11
CA ALA A 104 4.01 39.35 13.99
C ALA A 104 4.15 37.85 14.32
N ILE A 105 3.04 37.11 14.43
CA ILE A 105 3.07 35.65 14.63
C ILE A 105 3.51 34.92 13.35
N SER A 106 2.92 35.21 12.19
CA SER A 106 3.39 34.69 10.90
C SER A 106 4.86 35.09 10.65
N LYS A 107 5.27 36.33 11.00
CA LYS A 107 6.68 36.74 10.95
C LYS A 107 7.57 35.88 11.88
N GLY A 108 7.19 35.69 13.14
CA GLY A 108 7.99 34.89 14.10
C GLY A 108 8.13 33.42 13.71
N ILE A 109 7.12 32.85 13.05
CA ILE A 109 7.17 31.50 12.49
C ILE A 109 8.17 31.45 11.32
N ASN A 110 8.04 32.36 10.35
CA ASN A 110 8.91 32.41 9.18
C ASN A 110 10.35 32.87 9.49
N GLU A 111 10.59 33.49 10.65
CA GLU A 111 11.92 33.78 11.20
C GLU A 111 12.51 32.62 12.05
N GLY A 112 11.78 31.52 12.24
CA GLY A 112 12.20 30.40 13.07
C GLY A 112 12.21 30.66 14.58
N ARG A 113 11.63 31.78 15.05
CA ARG A 113 11.50 32.11 16.48
C ARG A 113 10.35 31.37 17.17
N ILE A 114 9.33 30.99 16.41
CA ILE A 114 8.12 30.30 16.91
C ILE A 114 8.04 28.93 16.23
N ASN A 115 8.08 27.85 17.02
CA ASN A 115 7.92 26.49 16.54
C ASN A 115 6.46 26.22 16.16
N PHE A 116 6.09 26.45 14.90
CA PHE A 116 4.75 26.18 14.40
C PHE A 116 4.63 24.77 13.82
N PHE A 117 3.48 24.15 14.02
CA PHE A 117 3.01 23.06 13.17
C PHE A 117 1.50 23.18 13.00
N ASP A 118 1.05 23.17 11.75
CA ASP A 118 -0.35 23.03 11.40
C ASP A 118 -0.77 21.56 11.28
N LYS A 119 -2.08 21.35 11.37
CA LYS A 119 -2.72 20.05 11.36
C LYS A 119 -4.15 20.24 10.87
N HIS A 120 -4.67 19.23 10.17
CA HIS A 120 -6.10 18.97 10.03
C HIS A 120 -6.85 19.32 11.34
N LEU A 121 -7.80 20.26 11.28
CA LEU A 121 -8.47 20.75 12.49
C LEU A 121 -9.36 19.69 13.14
N SER A 122 -9.81 18.68 12.37
CA SER A 122 -10.45 17.47 12.89
C SER A 122 -9.53 16.64 13.81
N MET A 123 -8.23 16.59 13.50
CA MET A 123 -7.24 15.73 14.13
C MET A 123 -6.44 16.43 15.24
N PHE A 124 -6.25 17.74 15.17
CA PHE A 124 -5.55 18.52 16.20
C PHE A 124 -6.02 18.23 17.65
N PRO A 125 -7.33 18.36 17.99
CA PRO A 125 -7.80 18.07 19.35
C PRO A 125 -7.66 16.59 19.73
N VAL A 126 -7.74 15.68 18.75
CA VAL A 126 -7.63 14.24 18.95
C VAL A 126 -6.18 13.81 19.25
N ASP A 127 -5.21 14.30 18.47
CA ASP A 127 -3.77 14.09 18.70
C ASP A 127 -3.32 14.67 20.05
N LEU A 128 -3.90 15.80 20.46
CA LEU A 128 -3.68 16.40 21.78
C LEU A 128 -4.14 15.44 22.90
N VAL A 129 -5.35 14.89 22.80
CA VAL A 129 -5.89 13.92 23.79
C VAL A 129 -5.14 12.58 23.76
N TYR A 130 -4.53 12.21 22.64
CA TYR A 130 -3.58 11.08 22.56
C TYR A 130 -2.23 11.37 23.25
N GLY A 131 -1.95 12.64 23.57
CA GLY A 131 -0.74 13.10 24.25
C GLY A 131 0.44 13.35 23.31
N PHE A 132 0.24 13.40 21.98
CA PHE A 132 1.36 13.63 21.06
C PHE A 132 2.02 15.01 21.21
N TYR A 133 1.26 16.01 21.68
CA TYR A 133 1.75 17.38 21.87
C TYR A 133 2.27 17.64 23.30
N THR A 134 2.13 16.66 24.20
CA THR A 134 2.64 16.68 25.58
C THR A 134 3.61 15.52 25.85
N LYS A 135 4.01 14.77 24.81
CA LYS A 135 4.91 13.60 24.89
C LYS A 135 6.25 13.87 25.57
N ASP A 136 6.72 15.12 25.52
CA ASP A 136 8.02 15.57 26.05
C ASP A 136 7.88 16.11 27.50
N LYS A 137 6.67 16.07 28.09
CA LYS A 137 6.39 16.43 29.48
C LYS A 137 6.35 15.21 30.40
N PRO A 138 6.66 15.36 31.70
CA PRO A 138 6.39 14.32 32.72
C PRO A 138 4.88 14.09 32.97
N THR A 139 4.06 15.12 32.84
CA THR A 139 2.58 15.02 32.90
C THR A 139 2.00 15.10 31.49
N LYS A 140 0.98 14.27 31.20
CA LYS A 140 0.32 14.29 29.86
C LYS A 140 -0.55 15.53 29.62
N GLY A 141 -0.82 16.35 30.64
CA GLY A 141 -1.73 17.49 30.57
C GLY A 141 -1.08 18.82 30.17
N LEU A 142 -1.94 19.82 29.93
CA LEU A 142 -1.60 21.23 29.77
C LEU A 142 -1.57 21.90 31.15
N ASP A 143 -0.52 22.67 31.44
CA ASP A 143 -0.26 23.20 32.80
C ASP A 143 -1.34 24.16 33.29
N VAL A 144 -1.95 24.88 32.35
CA VAL A 144 -3.10 25.77 32.55
C VAL A 144 -3.85 25.93 31.22
N VAL A 145 -5.17 25.94 31.28
CA VAL A 145 -6.03 26.27 30.14
C VAL A 145 -6.90 27.46 30.50
N VAL A 146 -6.96 28.46 29.62
CA VAL A 146 -7.78 29.67 29.80
C VAL A 146 -8.92 29.62 28.79
N VAL A 147 -10.16 29.68 29.28
CA VAL A 147 -11.37 29.55 28.44
C VAL A 147 -12.28 30.74 28.62
N GLU A 148 -12.82 31.24 27.52
CA GLU A 148 -13.94 32.18 27.56
C GLU A 148 -15.27 31.42 27.65
N ALA A 149 -16.15 31.88 28.52
CA ALA A 149 -17.51 31.36 28.70
C ALA A 149 -18.52 32.50 28.79
N THR A 150 -19.76 32.25 28.39
CA THR A 150 -20.89 33.19 28.56
C THR A 150 -21.61 32.94 29.88
N ASP A 151 -21.77 31.68 30.26
CA ASP A 151 -22.41 31.24 31.51
C ASP A 151 -21.62 30.07 32.16
N ILE A 152 -21.72 29.94 33.49
CA ILE A 152 -21.31 28.74 34.25
C ILE A 152 -22.55 28.18 34.92
N LEU A 153 -22.94 26.97 34.53
CA LEU A 153 -24.18 26.32 34.97
C LEU A 153 -24.08 25.81 36.43
N GLU A 154 -25.21 25.40 36.98
CA GLU A 154 -25.38 24.94 38.37
C GLU A 154 -24.46 23.75 38.74
N ASP A 155 -24.25 22.83 37.80
CA ASP A 155 -23.35 21.68 37.94
C ASP A 155 -21.87 22.07 37.87
N GLY A 156 -21.57 23.25 37.31
CA GLY A 156 -20.23 23.80 37.10
C GLY A 156 -19.75 23.73 35.65
N SER A 157 -20.52 23.11 34.74
CA SER A 157 -20.25 23.11 33.30
C SER A 157 -20.27 24.53 32.72
N ILE A 158 -19.53 24.75 31.63
CA ILE A 158 -19.39 26.08 31.01
C ILE A 158 -20.08 26.15 29.65
N VAL A 159 -20.74 27.26 29.38
CA VAL A 159 -21.31 27.58 28.07
C VAL A 159 -20.29 28.43 27.29
N PRO A 160 -19.74 27.98 26.16
CA PRO A 160 -18.80 28.77 25.35
C PRO A 160 -19.40 30.08 24.81
N GLY A 161 -18.56 30.89 24.15
CA GLY A 161 -19.01 32.03 23.36
C GLY A 161 -19.34 31.65 21.90
N ALA A 162 -18.98 32.55 20.99
CA ALA A 162 -19.18 32.41 19.54
C ALA A 162 -18.33 31.34 18.85
N SER A 163 -17.51 30.58 19.58
CA SER A 163 -16.86 29.36 19.07
C SER A 163 -16.72 28.27 20.12
N VAL A 164 -16.60 27.02 19.66
CA VAL A 164 -16.22 25.87 20.50
C VAL A 164 -14.77 25.49 20.22
N GLY A 165 -14.38 25.34 18.94
CA GLY A 165 -13.04 24.92 18.56
C GLY A 165 -12.63 23.60 19.23
N ALA A 166 -11.41 23.58 19.79
CA ALA A 166 -10.84 22.47 20.56
C ALA A 166 -11.06 22.63 22.09
N THR A 167 -11.95 23.52 22.53
CA THR A 167 -12.11 23.85 23.97
C THR A 167 -12.47 22.64 24.84
N PRO A 168 -13.37 21.72 24.43
CA PRO A 168 -13.65 20.50 25.21
C PRO A 168 -12.40 19.65 25.45
N GLU A 169 -11.56 19.50 24.43
CA GLU A 169 -10.37 18.66 24.47
C GLU A 169 -9.19 19.33 25.21
N LEU A 170 -9.07 20.65 25.09
CA LEU A 170 -8.17 21.46 25.92
C LEU A 170 -8.54 21.32 27.42
N VAL A 171 -9.83 21.44 27.77
CA VAL A 171 -10.32 21.26 29.15
C VAL A 171 -10.14 19.82 29.63
N GLN A 172 -10.40 18.82 28.79
CA GLN A 172 -10.15 17.40 29.08
C GLN A 172 -8.68 17.16 29.47
N MET A 173 -7.75 17.84 28.79
CA MET A 173 -6.31 17.74 28.99
C MET A 173 -5.73 18.74 30.00
N ALA A 174 -6.54 19.60 30.63
CA ALA A 174 -6.06 20.63 31.55
C ALA A 174 -5.66 20.06 32.93
N ASP A 175 -4.49 20.44 33.45
CA ASP A 175 -4.12 20.27 34.86
C ASP A 175 -4.78 21.35 35.75
N LYS A 176 -5.06 22.53 35.18
CA LYS A 176 -5.75 23.68 35.82
C LYS A 176 -6.55 24.44 34.76
N VAL A 177 -7.70 25.01 35.14
CA VAL A 177 -8.53 25.85 34.26
C VAL A 177 -8.79 27.23 34.87
N ILE A 178 -8.73 28.25 34.02
CA ILE A 178 -9.10 29.63 34.31
C ILE A 178 -10.28 29.99 33.40
N ILE A 179 -11.39 30.45 33.97
CA ILE A 179 -12.60 30.80 33.20
C ILE A 179 -12.76 32.33 33.17
N GLU A 180 -12.63 32.93 31.99
CA GLU A 180 -13.10 34.29 31.72
C GLU A 180 -14.59 34.25 31.37
N VAL A 181 -15.45 34.64 32.32
CA VAL A 181 -16.89 34.76 32.09
C VAL A 181 -17.17 36.14 31.49
N ASN A 182 -17.54 36.18 30.21
CA ASN A 182 -17.67 37.43 29.46
C ASN A 182 -19.09 37.99 29.53
N THR A 183 -19.26 39.00 30.39
CA THR A 183 -20.53 39.69 30.66
C THR A 183 -20.93 40.70 29.59
N ALA A 184 -20.07 40.99 28.60
CA ALA A 184 -20.41 41.82 27.45
C ALA A 184 -21.12 41.04 26.32
N LEU A 185 -21.15 39.70 26.40
CA LEU A 185 -21.81 38.82 25.44
C LEU A 185 -23.23 38.43 25.92
N PRO A 186 -24.18 38.11 25.01
CA PRO A 186 -25.42 37.43 25.37
C PRO A 186 -25.13 36.01 25.88
N SER A 187 -26.15 35.33 26.43
CA SER A 187 -25.99 33.88 26.69
C SER A 187 -25.90 33.16 25.36
N PHE A 188 -25.02 32.19 25.22
CA PHE A 188 -25.07 31.22 24.12
C PHE A 188 -25.65 29.87 24.59
N GLU A 189 -26.30 29.81 25.76
CA GLU A 189 -26.85 28.57 26.34
C GLU A 189 -27.93 27.98 25.43
N GLY A 190 -27.62 26.82 24.84
CA GLY A 190 -28.47 26.18 23.84
C GLY A 190 -27.90 26.21 22.42
N LEU A 191 -26.95 27.09 22.07
CA LEU A 191 -26.35 27.10 20.73
C LEU A 191 -25.35 25.95 20.49
N HIS A 192 -24.83 25.32 21.54
CA HIS A 192 -23.76 24.31 21.40
C HIS A 192 -24.27 22.86 21.40
N ASP A 193 -23.49 21.97 20.79
CA ASP A 193 -23.62 20.51 20.89
C ASP A 193 -22.22 19.91 21.08
N ILE A 194 -21.92 19.55 22.34
CA ILE A 194 -20.59 19.20 22.83
C ILE A 194 -20.46 17.69 23.02
N THR A 195 -19.42 17.11 22.41
CA THR A 195 -18.99 15.73 22.68
C THR A 195 -17.54 15.73 23.15
N MET A 196 -17.24 14.97 24.21
CA MET A 196 -15.87 14.78 24.71
C MET A 196 -15.14 13.69 23.91
N THR A 197 -13.81 13.70 23.85
CA THR A 197 -13.05 12.74 23.05
C THR A 197 -12.91 11.38 23.74
N ASP A 198 -13.62 10.37 23.23
CA ASP A 198 -13.35 8.95 23.52
C ASP A 198 -12.03 8.50 22.84
N LEU A 199 -11.26 7.65 23.53
CA LEU A 199 -10.02 7.05 23.00
C LEU A 199 -10.28 5.79 22.15
N PRO A 200 -9.46 5.52 21.11
CA PRO A 200 -9.45 4.24 20.41
C PRO A 200 -9.01 3.10 21.35
N PRO A 201 -9.38 1.83 21.06
CA PRO A 201 -10.09 1.36 19.86
C PRO A 201 -11.63 1.41 19.97
N ARG A 202 -12.20 2.02 21.01
CA ARG A 202 -13.66 2.00 21.30
C ARG A 202 -14.33 3.38 21.23
N ARG A 203 -13.82 4.28 20.38
CA ARG A 203 -14.53 5.53 20.05
C ARG A 203 -15.88 5.20 19.41
N LYS A 204 -16.95 5.83 19.90
CA LYS A 204 -18.31 5.65 19.38
C LYS A 204 -18.45 6.34 18.01
N PRO A 205 -19.28 5.81 17.08
CA PRO A 205 -19.63 6.54 15.86
C PRO A 205 -20.47 7.77 16.21
N TYR A 206 -20.28 8.88 15.48
CA TYR A 206 -21.12 10.06 15.65
C TYR A 206 -22.50 9.80 15.03
N LEU A 207 -23.58 9.88 15.81
CA LEU A 207 -24.94 9.54 15.36
C LEU A 207 -25.65 10.71 14.64
N ILE A 208 -24.93 11.37 13.74
CA ILE A 208 -25.39 12.53 12.96
C ILE A 208 -25.75 12.07 11.55
N MET A 209 -26.97 12.38 11.12
CA MET A 209 -27.57 12.04 9.81
C MET A 209 -28.13 13.28 9.09
N GLY A 210 -28.61 14.28 9.83
CA GLY A 210 -28.94 15.64 9.39
C GLY A 210 -27.90 16.67 9.85
N VAL A 211 -28.13 17.95 9.51
CA VAL A 211 -27.25 19.06 9.92
C VAL A 211 -27.61 19.54 11.32
N GLU A 212 -28.90 19.45 11.65
CA GLU A 212 -29.55 19.86 12.89
C GLU A 212 -29.41 18.87 14.06
N ASP A 213 -29.01 17.62 13.79
CA ASP A 213 -29.01 16.53 14.79
C ASP A 213 -28.08 16.82 15.97
N ARG A 214 -28.61 16.89 17.20
CA ARG A 214 -27.82 17.02 18.43
C ARG A 214 -27.50 15.63 19.02
N ILE A 215 -26.28 15.44 19.49
CA ILE A 215 -25.76 14.15 19.99
C ILE A 215 -24.99 14.26 21.32
N GLY A 216 -24.84 15.47 21.85
CA GLY A 216 -24.04 15.79 23.03
C GLY A 216 -24.77 16.70 24.03
N THR A 217 -24.03 17.55 24.73
CA THR A 217 -24.53 18.50 25.73
C THR A 217 -24.49 19.96 25.24
N THR A 218 -25.35 20.82 25.80
CA THR A 218 -25.38 22.27 25.49
C THR A 218 -24.27 23.08 26.19
N SER A 219 -23.51 22.45 27.07
CA SER A 219 -22.35 23.01 27.78
C SER A 219 -21.16 22.05 27.73
N ILE A 220 -19.96 22.55 28.00
CA ILE A 220 -18.75 21.74 28.19
C ILE A 220 -18.69 21.28 29.65
N PRO A 221 -18.74 19.96 29.94
CA PRO A 221 -18.55 19.45 31.29
C PRO A 221 -17.10 19.66 31.75
N ILE A 222 -16.93 20.20 32.95
CA ILE A 222 -15.64 20.48 33.57
C ILE A 222 -15.65 20.01 35.02
N ASP A 223 -14.51 19.53 35.51
CA ASP A 223 -14.28 19.28 36.93
C ASP A 223 -14.17 20.62 37.68
N PRO A 224 -15.10 20.96 38.60
CA PRO A 224 -15.06 22.22 39.33
C PRO A 224 -13.79 22.42 40.17
N GLU A 225 -13.07 21.35 40.54
CA GLU A 225 -11.84 21.45 41.31
C GLU A 225 -10.60 21.73 40.46
N LYS A 226 -10.62 21.39 39.17
CA LYS A 226 -9.61 21.87 38.20
C LYS A 226 -9.68 23.37 37.96
N VAL A 227 -10.84 24.01 38.19
CA VAL A 227 -10.96 25.46 38.10
C VAL A 227 -10.15 26.10 39.23
N VAL A 228 -9.18 26.94 38.89
CA VAL A 228 -8.31 27.66 39.86
C VAL A 228 -8.59 29.17 39.92
N ALA A 229 -9.25 29.72 38.91
CA ALA A 229 -9.68 31.11 38.86
C ALA A 229 -10.93 31.29 37.98
N VAL A 230 -11.78 32.24 38.37
CA VAL A 230 -12.86 32.81 37.57
C VAL A 230 -12.58 34.31 37.47
N ILE A 231 -12.76 34.89 36.28
CA ILE A 231 -12.50 36.31 35.99
C ILE A 231 -13.71 36.88 35.25
N GLU A 232 -14.14 38.07 35.63
CA GLU A 232 -15.17 38.83 34.89
C GLU A 232 -14.55 39.54 33.69
N SER A 233 -14.88 39.07 32.48
CA SER A 233 -14.52 39.73 31.22
C SER A 233 -15.69 40.58 30.71
N ASP A 234 -15.37 41.65 29.99
CA ASP A 234 -16.29 42.67 29.47
C ASP A 234 -15.83 43.19 28.09
N TYR A 235 -14.97 42.45 27.41
CA TYR A 235 -14.38 42.83 26.11
C TYR A 235 -15.10 42.07 24.98
N GLN A 236 -15.62 42.79 23.98
CA GLN A 236 -16.16 42.16 22.76
C GLN A 236 -15.06 41.47 21.93
N ASP A 237 -15.42 40.44 21.16
CA ASP A 237 -14.53 39.84 20.15
C ASP A 237 -14.07 40.90 19.12
N GLN A 238 -12.77 40.98 18.85
CA GLN A 238 -12.17 42.04 18.01
C GLN A 238 -11.93 41.57 16.56
N THR A 239 -13.02 41.17 15.90
CA THR A 239 -13.00 40.76 14.49
C THR A 239 -12.77 41.92 13.53
N LEU A 240 -11.87 41.74 12.55
CA LEU A 240 -11.73 42.68 11.43
C LEU A 240 -12.93 42.60 10.47
N PRO A 241 -13.39 43.73 9.89
CA PRO A 241 -14.39 43.76 8.83
C PRO A 241 -14.03 42.85 7.65
N ASN A 242 -15.05 42.29 7.00
CA ASN A 242 -14.83 41.42 5.85
C ASN A 242 -14.32 42.21 4.64
N THR A 243 -13.37 41.63 3.90
CA THR A 243 -12.95 42.17 2.60
C THR A 243 -14.14 42.10 1.63
N PRO A 244 -14.57 43.22 1.03
CA PRO A 244 -15.66 43.22 0.06
C PRO A 244 -15.39 42.31 -1.14
N ALA A 245 -16.45 41.75 -1.71
CA ALA A 245 -16.39 41.05 -2.99
C ALA A 245 -16.10 42.04 -4.13
N ASP A 246 -15.18 41.65 -5.02
CA ASP A 246 -14.79 42.39 -6.23
C ASP A 246 -15.34 41.71 -7.50
N GLU A 247 -15.19 42.36 -8.66
CA GLU A 247 -15.69 41.85 -9.95
C GLU A 247 -15.15 40.45 -10.30
N GLY A 248 -13.92 40.13 -9.88
CA GLY A 248 -13.35 38.79 -10.04
C GLY A 248 -14.05 37.76 -9.15
N SER A 249 -14.29 38.13 -7.88
CA SER A 249 -15.01 37.33 -6.90
C SER A 249 -16.44 37.01 -7.37
N TYR A 250 -17.17 37.99 -7.91
CA TYR A 250 -18.51 37.77 -8.48
C TYR A 250 -18.49 36.87 -9.72
N LYS A 251 -17.47 36.98 -10.59
CA LYS A 251 -17.31 36.06 -11.74
C LYS A 251 -17.05 34.63 -11.28
N ILE A 252 -16.17 34.43 -10.30
CA ILE A 252 -15.89 33.12 -9.69
C ILE A 252 -17.19 32.50 -9.13
N ALA A 253 -17.97 33.29 -8.38
CA ALA A 253 -19.26 32.87 -7.86
C ALA A 253 -20.25 32.50 -8.98
N GLY A 254 -20.33 33.31 -10.03
CA GLY A 254 -21.18 33.05 -11.21
C GLY A 254 -20.87 31.72 -11.90
N HIS A 255 -19.60 31.45 -12.23
CA HIS A 255 -19.17 30.19 -12.84
C HIS A 255 -19.50 28.97 -11.97
N LEU A 256 -19.35 29.11 -10.64
CA LEU A 256 -19.64 28.05 -9.68
C LEU A 256 -21.15 27.80 -9.52
N ILE A 257 -21.97 28.85 -9.52
CA ILE A 257 -23.43 28.74 -9.44
C ILE A 257 -24.00 28.17 -10.74
N GLU A 258 -23.47 28.54 -11.92
CA GLU A 258 -23.82 27.92 -13.20
C GLU A 258 -23.53 26.42 -13.19
N PHE A 259 -22.37 26.01 -12.66
CA PHE A 259 -22.03 24.60 -12.48
C PHE A 259 -23.00 23.88 -11.54
N LEU A 260 -23.33 24.47 -10.38
CA LEU A 260 -24.29 23.85 -9.45
C LEU A 260 -25.70 23.75 -10.06
N GLU A 261 -26.16 24.76 -10.81
CA GLU A 261 -27.44 24.69 -11.52
C GLU A 261 -27.40 23.63 -12.63
N HIS A 262 -26.27 23.49 -13.33
CA HIS A 262 -26.07 22.41 -14.29
C HIS A 262 -26.13 21.04 -13.62
N GLU A 263 -25.41 20.81 -12.51
CA GLU A 263 -25.45 19.54 -11.76
C GLU A 263 -26.87 19.18 -11.29
N VAL A 264 -27.67 20.16 -10.88
CA VAL A 264 -29.10 19.97 -10.55
C VAL A 264 -29.91 19.66 -11.81
N SER A 265 -29.68 20.36 -12.93
CA SER A 265 -30.38 20.09 -14.20
C SER A 265 -30.17 18.67 -14.73
N GLN A 266 -28.99 18.09 -14.43
CA GLN A 266 -28.61 16.72 -14.82
C GLN A 266 -28.96 15.67 -13.76
N GLY A 267 -29.65 16.05 -12.67
CA GLY A 267 -30.05 15.13 -11.59
C GLY A 267 -28.88 14.58 -10.76
N ARG A 268 -27.70 15.22 -10.81
CA ARG A 268 -26.51 14.83 -10.02
C ARG A 268 -26.48 15.46 -8.62
N LEU A 269 -27.20 16.58 -8.45
CA LEU A 269 -27.54 17.20 -7.16
C LEU A 269 -29.06 17.41 -7.04
N PRO A 270 -29.64 17.45 -5.83
CA PRO A 270 -31.04 17.82 -5.61
C PRO A 270 -31.23 19.35 -5.69
N LYS A 271 -32.49 19.81 -5.84
CA LYS A 271 -32.82 21.23 -6.03
C LYS A 271 -32.42 22.16 -4.88
N ASN A 272 -32.29 21.61 -3.68
CA ASN A 272 -31.85 22.31 -2.47
C ASN A 272 -30.36 22.09 -2.14
N LEU A 273 -29.60 21.55 -3.11
CA LEU A 273 -28.20 21.14 -2.98
C LEU A 273 -27.97 20.14 -1.82
N LEU A 274 -26.71 19.93 -1.48
CA LEU A 274 -26.28 19.19 -0.28
C LEU A 274 -25.60 20.18 0.68
N PRO A 275 -25.40 19.83 1.96
CA PRO A 275 -24.90 20.78 2.95
C PRO A 275 -23.60 21.46 2.53
N ILE A 276 -23.53 22.78 2.67
CA ILE A 276 -22.45 23.59 2.08
C ILE A 276 -21.39 23.92 3.14
N GLN A 277 -20.11 23.76 2.80
CA GLN A 277 -18.96 24.35 3.50
C GLN A 277 -18.34 25.45 2.63
N SER A 278 -17.99 26.57 3.26
CA SER A 278 -17.27 27.67 2.61
C SER A 278 -16.22 28.24 3.55
N GLY A 279 -15.02 28.52 3.03
CA GLY A 279 -13.93 29.16 3.78
C GLY A 279 -14.17 30.66 4.06
N ILE A 280 -13.13 31.35 4.56
CA ILE A 280 -13.14 32.80 4.80
C ILE A 280 -12.54 33.56 3.60
N GLY A 281 -13.15 34.67 3.19
CA GLY A 281 -12.58 35.61 2.21
C GLY A 281 -13.60 36.32 1.31
N ASN A 282 -13.12 37.25 0.48
CA ASN A 282 -13.94 37.97 -0.51
C ASN A 282 -14.63 37.03 -1.52
N ILE A 283 -13.91 36.01 -2.01
CA ILE A 283 -14.46 34.99 -2.92
C ILE A 283 -15.57 34.18 -2.24
N ALA A 284 -15.31 33.67 -1.03
CA ALA A 284 -16.28 32.90 -0.26
C ALA A 284 -17.55 33.71 0.02
N ASN A 285 -17.40 34.98 0.42
CA ASN A 285 -18.54 35.90 0.58
C ASN A 285 -19.29 36.15 -0.74
N ALA A 286 -18.61 36.24 -1.88
CA ALA A 286 -19.26 36.35 -3.19
C ALA A 286 -20.03 35.07 -3.56
N VAL A 287 -19.53 33.88 -3.20
CA VAL A 287 -20.22 32.59 -3.43
C VAL A 287 -21.48 32.49 -2.57
N ILE A 288 -21.40 32.78 -1.27
CA ILE A 288 -22.56 32.75 -0.37
C ILE A 288 -23.59 33.83 -0.76
N GLY A 289 -23.14 35.05 -1.10
CA GLY A 289 -24.00 36.09 -1.64
C GLY A 289 -24.65 35.69 -2.97
N GLY A 290 -23.93 35.05 -3.88
CA GLY A 290 -24.51 34.54 -5.12
C GLY A 290 -25.56 33.44 -4.92
N LEU A 291 -25.43 32.61 -3.87
CA LEU A 291 -26.48 31.66 -3.48
C LEU A 291 -27.78 32.39 -3.06
N ASN A 292 -27.66 33.55 -2.42
CA ASN A 292 -28.80 34.40 -2.07
C ASN A 292 -29.59 34.89 -3.29
N ASP A 293 -28.93 35.06 -4.44
CA ASP A 293 -29.58 35.51 -5.68
C ASP A 293 -29.92 34.33 -6.64
N SER A 294 -29.41 33.13 -6.34
CA SER A 294 -29.60 31.91 -7.14
C SER A 294 -31.05 31.36 -7.16
N LYS A 295 -31.30 30.31 -7.94
CA LYS A 295 -32.58 29.58 -7.94
C LYS A 295 -32.74 28.61 -6.76
N PHE A 296 -31.72 28.39 -5.94
CA PHE A 296 -31.76 27.42 -4.84
C PHE A 296 -32.58 27.93 -3.65
N GLN A 297 -33.13 26.98 -2.90
CA GLN A 297 -34.05 27.16 -1.76
C GLN A 297 -33.79 26.02 -0.76
N ASN A 298 -34.19 26.18 0.51
CA ASN A 298 -34.04 25.16 1.56
C ASN A 298 -32.59 24.63 1.69
N LEU A 299 -31.63 25.56 1.58
CA LEU A 299 -30.22 25.29 1.75
C LEU A 299 -29.94 24.92 3.20
N LYS A 300 -28.94 24.05 3.40
CA LYS A 300 -28.36 23.76 4.70
C LYS A 300 -26.85 23.92 4.65
N VAL A 301 -26.25 24.25 5.78
CA VAL A 301 -24.82 24.55 5.89
C VAL A 301 -24.18 23.65 6.93
N TRP A 302 -23.12 22.94 6.53
CA TRP A 302 -22.25 22.21 7.44
C TRP A 302 -20.84 22.69 7.15
N THR A 303 -20.38 23.67 7.93
CA THR A 303 -19.15 24.43 7.67
C THR A 303 -18.23 24.40 8.88
N GLU A 304 -17.07 25.03 8.75
CA GLU A 304 -16.19 25.34 9.87
C GLU A 304 -16.59 26.69 10.50
N VAL A 305 -16.87 27.69 9.66
CA VAL A 305 -17.07 29.09 10.07
C VAL A 305 -18.29 29.70 9.39
N ILE A 306 -19.10 30.44 10.15
CA ILE A 306 -20.20 31.28 9.65
C ILE A 306 -19.74 32.75 9.61
N GLN A 307 -20.09 33.46 8.54
CA GLN A 307 -19.70 34.86 8.26
C GLN A 307 -20.94 35.69 7.90
N ASP A 308 -20.82 37.02 7.82
CA ASP A 308 -21.93 37.97 7.75
C ASP A 308 -22.90 37.68 6.58
N THR A 309 -22.39 37.20 5.45
CA THR A 309 -23.17 36.81 4.26
C THR A 309 -24.16 35.65 4.50
N PHE A 310 -23.97 34.86 5.56
CA PHE A 310 -24.94 33.85 5.97
C PHE A 310 -26.15 34.47 6.71
N LEU A 311 -26.01 35.65 7.34
CA LEU A 311 -27.15 36.38 7.92
C LEU A 311 -28.09 36.86 6.80
N ASP A 312 -27.53 37.32 5.68
CA ASP A 312 -28.32 37.69 4.49
C ASP A 312 -29.07 36.48 3.90
N LEU A 313 -28.42 35.30 3.88
CA LEU A 313 -29.02 34.06 3.40
C LEU A 313 -30.08 33.47 4.35
N PHE A 314 -29.99 33.75 5.66
CA PHE A 314 -31.05 33.48 6.63
C PHE A 314 -32.23 34.45 6.47
N ASP A 315 -31.95 35.75 6.31
CA ASP A 315 -32.97 36.80 6.25
C ASP A 315 -33.78 36.75 4.94
N SER A 316 -33.21 36.24 3.84
CA SER A 316 -33.94 35.93 2.61
C SER A 316 -34.79 34.66 2.68
N GLY A 317 -34.69 33.88 3.76
CA GLY A 317 -35.41 32.62 3.95
C GLY A 317 -34.88 31.46 3.11
N LYS A 318 -33.67 31.57 2.54
CA LYS A 318 -33.06 30.52 1.69
C LYS A 318 -32.25 29.49 2.47
N LEU A 319 -31.70 29.86 3.63
CA LEU A 319 -30.97 29.00 4.54
C LEU A 319 -31.88 28.52 5.67
N ASP A 320 -32.17 27.21 5.71
CA ASP A 320 -33.01 26.61 6.75
C ASP A 320 -32.24 26.47 8.08
N PHE A 321 -30.97 26.02 8.02
CA PHE A 321 -30.16 25.70 9.20
C PHE A 321 -28.65 25.67 8.91
N ALA A 322 -27.81 26.04 9.87
CA ALA A 322 -26.35 25.98 9.77
C ALA A 322 -25.65 25.39 11.02
N THR A 323 -24.82 24.35 10.81
CA THR A 323 -23.81 23.86 11.79
C THR A 323 -22.44 24.45 11.48
N ALA A 324 -21.69 24.84 12.52
CA ALA A 324 -20.29 25.26 12.46
C ALA A 324 -19.50 24.88 13.72
N THR A 325 -18.23 25.29 13.81
CA THR A 325 -17.49 25.37 15.10
C THR A 325 -17.26 26.82 15.57
N SER A 326 -17.48 27.80 14.67
CA SER A 326 -17.25 29.23 14.94
C SER A 326 -18.22 30.15 14.17
N ILE A 327 -18.63 31.25 14.81
CA ILE A 327 -19.37 32.37 14.23
C ILE A 327 -18.43 33.58 14.17
N ARG A 328 -17.92 33.92 12.99
CA ARG A 328 -16.96 35.01 12.78
C ARG A 328 -17.59 36.11 11.93
N PHE A 329 -18.49 36.88 12.55
CA PHE A 329 -19.03 38.10 11.95
C PHE A 329 -18.06 39.28 12.02
N SER A 330 -18.36 40.36 11.31
CA SER A 330 -17.80 41.69 11.58
C SER A 330 -18.46 42.32 12.82
N PRO A 331 -17.97 43.46 13.35
CA PRO A 331 -18.63 44.15 14.46
C PRO A 331 -20.11 44.52 14.18
N ASP A 332 -20.41 44.95 12.95
CA ASP A 332 -21.79 45.26 12.53
C ASP A 332 -22.65 43.99 12.38
N GLY A 333 -22.05 42.89 11.90
CA GLY A 333 -22.69 41.59 11.80
C GLY A 333 -23.00 40.99 13.18
N PHE A 334 -22.10 41.13 14.15
CA PHE A 334 -22.37 40.78 15.55
C PHE A 334 -23.48 41.65 16.16
N HIS A 335 -23.47 42.96 15.91
CA HIS A 335 -24.56 43.85 16.35
C HIS A 335 -25.92 43.41 15.76
N ARG A 336 -25.98 43.08 14.46
CA ARG A 336 -27.18 42.52 13.80
C ARG A 336 -27.61 41.19 14.41
N PHE A 337 -26.67 40.27 14.63
CA PHE A 337 -26.93 38.95 15.22
C PHE A 337 -27.51 39.05 16.64
N TYR A 338 -26.88 39.84 17.51
CA TYR A 338 -27.35 40.04 18.89
C TYR A 338 -28.66 40.83 18.96
N SER A 339 -28.88 41.81 18.07
CA SER A 339 -30.14 42.57 18.00
C SER A 339 -31.34 41.74 17.55
N ASN A 340 -31.11 40.58 16.92
CA ASN A 340 -32.14 39.71 16.36
C ASN A 340 -31.97 38.26 16.86
N TRP A 341 -31.51 38.08 18.11
CA TRP A 341 -31.10 36.79 18.67
C TRP A 341 -32.12 35.66 18.43
N GLU A 342 -33.39 35.89 18.80
CA GLU A 342 -34.52 34.96 18.63
C GLU A 342 -34.73 34.49 17.17
N THR A 343 -34.35 35.30 16.18
CA THR A 343 -34.51 34.99 14.74
C THR A 343 -33.47 34.00 14.22
N TYR A 344 -32.31 33.94 14.87
CA TYR A 344 -31.14 33.17 14.43
C TYR A 344 -30.79 32.00 15.36
N HIS A 345 -31.08 32.11 16.67
CA HIS A 345 -30.68 31.14 17.70
C HIS A 345 -31.05 29.70 17.33
N ASP A 346 -32.32 29.44 17.06
CA ASP A 346 -32.84 28.10 16.78
C ASP A 346 -32.51 27.57 15.37
N LYS A 347 -31.77 28.34 14.56
CA LYS A 347 -31.30 27.96 13.21
C LYS A 347 -29.80 27.65 13.16
N LEU A 348 -29.12 27.74 14.29
CA LEU A 348 -27.67 27.66 14.43
C LEU A 348 -27.26 26.54 15.39
N LEU A 349 -26.09 25.95 15.14
CA LEU A 349 -25.51 24.92 15.99
C LEU A 349 -23.98 24.94 15.96
N LEU A 350 -23.36 25.01 17.14
CA LEU A 350 -21.91 25.09 17.31
C LEU A 350 -21.35 23.82 17.96
N ARG A 351 -20.42 23.16 17.28
CA ARG A 351 -19.85 21.86 17.68
C ARG A 351 -18.34 21.95 17.89
N ALA A 352 -17.79 21.01 18.65
CA ALA A 352 -16.34 20.82 18.75
C ALA A 352 -15.72 20.59 17.36
N GLN A 353 -14.52 21.10 17.10
CA GLN A 353 -13.94 21.08 15.75
C GLN A 353 -13.64 19.67 15.24
N GLN A 354 -13.44 18.68 16.13
CA GLN A 354 -13.37 17.26 15.73
C GLN A 354 -14.68 16.72 15.14
N VAL A 355 -15.82 17.35 15.44
CA VAL A 355 -17.14 16.96 14.93
C VAL A 355 -17.47 17.72 13.65
N SER A 356 -17.37 19.06 13.65
CA SER A 356 -17.64 19.88 12.45
C SER A 356 -16.75 19.48 11.28
N ASN A 357 -15.49 19.15 11.54
CA ASN A 357 -14.52 18.79 10.52
C ASN A 357 -14.37 17.26 10.36
N SER A 358 -15.26 16.45 10.95
CA SER A 358 -15.14 14.97 10.93
C SER A 358 -15.29 14.39 9.51
N PRO A 359 -14.27 13.67 8.98
CA PRO A 359 -14.38 12.98 7.69
C PRO A 359 -15.54 11.98 7.60
N GLU A 360 -15.95 11.38 8.72
CA GLU A 360 -17.11 10.48 8.80
C GLU A 360 -18.42 11.23 8.48
N ILE A 361 -18.60 12.42 9.05
CA ILE A 361 -19.83 13.20 8.93
C ILE A 361 -19.87 13.95 7.60
N ILE A 362 -18.78 14.60 7.21
CA ILE A 362 -18.67 15.34 5.93
C ILE A 362 -19.02 14.42 4.75
N ARG A 363 -18.49 13.19 4.76
CA ARG A 363 -18.75 12.18 3.72
C ARG A 363 -20.14 11.57 3.78
N ARG A 364 -20.73 11.46 4.98
CA ARG A 364 -22.10 10.94 5.17
C ARG A 364 -23.16 11.94 4.71
N LEU A 365 -23.01 13.21 5.08
CA LEU A 365 -23.90 14.30 4.66
C LEU A 365 -23.72 14.65 3.18
N GLY A 366 -22.58 14.28 2.58
CA GLY A 366 -22.27 14.57 1.19
C GLY A 366 -22.03 16.06 0.97
N VAL A 367 -21.23 16.68 1.85
CA VAL A 367 -20.98 18.13 1.85
C VAL A 367 -20.43 18.63 0.51
N ILE A 368 -20.75 19.86 0.12
CA ILE A 368 -20.08 20.57 -0.98
C ILE A 368 -19.00 21.45 -0.35
N GLY A 369 -17.72 21.09 -0.52
CA GLY A 369 -16.58 21.76 0.11
C GLY A 369 -15.93 22.79 -0.81
N MET A 370 -15.76 24.03 -0.34
CA MET A 370 -15.31 25.17 -1.15
C MET A 370 -14.23 25.98 -0.44
N ASN A 371 -13.01 25.98 -0.98
CA ASN A 371 -11.81 26.53 -0.31
C ASN A 371 -10.91 27.36 -1.24
N THR A 372 -10.09 28.23 -0.66
CA THR A 372 -9.22 29.18 -1.39
C THR A 372 -7.74 28.80 -1.26
N PRO A 373 -7.07 28.31 -2.32
CA PRO A 373 -5.63 28.05 -2.30
C PRO A 373 -4.80 29.33 -2.52
N VAL A 374 -3.50 29.23 -2.24
CA VAL A 374 -2.44 30.17 -2.67
C VAL A 374 -2.24 30.06 -4.18
N GLU A 375 -2.01 28.84 -4.66
CA GLU A 375 -1.77 28.44 -6.05
C GLU A 375 -2.26 27.00 -6.27
N VAL A 376 -2.70 26.70 -7.49
CA VAL A 376 -3.06 25.36 -7.98
C VAL A 376 -2.21 25.08 -9.21
N ASP A 377 -1.73 23.87 -9.40
CA ASP A 377 -1.02 23.52 -10.62
C ASP A 377 -1.92 22.93 -11.71
N ILE A 378 -1.34 22.80 -12.90
CA ILE A 378 -2.04 22.25 -14.07
C ILE A 378 -2.51 20.80 -13.86
N TYR A 379 -2.04 20.07 -12.85
CA TYR A 379 -2.49 18.71 -12.56
C TYR A 379 -3.55 18.61 -11.47
N ALA A 380 -3.96 19.76 -10.92
CA ALA A 380 -4.88 19.89 -9.79
C ALA A 380 -4.30 19.43 -8.44
N HIS A 381 -2.97 19.49 -8.26
CA HIS A 381 -2.43 19.62 -6.90
C HIS A 381 -2.54 21.08 -6.46
N ALA A 382 -2.62 21.35 -5.16
CA ALA A 382 -2.80 22.69 -4.64
C ALA A 382 -2.00 22.98 -3.37
N ASN A 383 -1.62 24.25 -3.26
CA ASN A 383 -0.92 24.87 -2.14
C ASN A 383 -1.92 25.79 -1.42
N SER A 384 -2.19 25.54 -0.15
CA SER A 384 -3.05 26.35 0.72
C SER A 384 -2.26 27.13 1.77
N THR A 385 -1.00 26.76 2.05
CA THR A 385 -0.24 27.23 3.23
C THR A 385 1.04 28.01 2.92
N CYS A 386 1.87 27.55 1.98
CA CYS A 386 3.29 27.89 1.94
C CYS A 386 3.69 28.61 0.65
N VAL A 387 3.73 29.95 0.70
CA VAL A 387 4.16 30.78 -0.44
C VAL A 387 5.64 30.49 -0.74
N MET A 388 5.97 30.24 -2.02
CA MET A 388 7.31 29.83 -2.47
C MET A 388 7.83 28.60 -1.71
N GLY A 389 6.95 27.63 -1.47
CA GLY A 389 7.25 26.32 -0.88
C GLY A 389 7.74 26.33 0.57
N SER A 390 7.75 27.49 1.23
CA SER A 390 8.48 27.68 2.49
C SER A 390 7.88 28.74 3.42
N ARG A 391 7.26 29.80 2.88
CA ARG A 391 6.76 30.90 3.70
C ARG A 391 5.29 30.66 4.10
N MET A 392 5.10 30.05 5.27
CA MET A 392 3.81 29.80 5.91
C MET A 392 2.97 31.09 6.03
N LEU A 393 1.73 31.05 5.54
CA LEU A 393 0.74 32.11 5.72
C LEU A 393 0.06 32.00 7.09
N ASN A 394 -0.85 31.03 7.24
CA ASN A 394 -1.77 30.88 8.37
C ASN A 394 -1.73 29.47 8.98
N GLY A 395 -1.86 28.45 8.12
CA GLY A 395 -1.96 27.01 8.43
C GLY A 395 -3.02 26.34 7.56
N LEU A 396 -3.00 25.00 7.45
CA LEU A 396 -3.89 24.21 6.60
C LEU A 396 -5.40 24.42 6.87
N GLY A 397 -5.77 24.60 8.13
CA GLY A 397 -7.17 24.67 8.57
C GLY A 397 -7.94 23.37 8.26
N GLY A 398 -9.27 23.45 8.20
CA GLY A 398 -10.12 22.32 7.79
C GLY A 398 -10.13 22.04 6.28
N SER A 399 -9.37 22.78 5.47
CA SER A 399 -9.46 22.68 4.00
C SER A 399 -9.28 21.24 3.48
N ALA A 400 -8.29 20.51 4.00
CA ALA A 400 -8.08 19.10 3.66
C ALA A 400 -9.06 18.13 4.34
N ASP A 401 -9.63 18.47 5.51
CA ASP A 401 -10.71 17.68 6.13
C ASP A 401 -11.94 17.64 5.23
N PHE A 402 -12.32 18.80 4.69
CA PHE A 402 -13.44 18.94 3.79
C PHE A 402 -13.15 18.38 2.38
N LEU A 403 -12.03 18.75 1.75
CA LEU A 403 -11.75 18.35 0.36
C LEU A 403 -11.48 16.85 0.17
N ARG A 404 -10.91 16.13 1.16
CA ARG A 404 -10.78 14.66 1.10
C ARG A 404 -12.11 13.91 1.30
N SER A 405 -13.12 14.58 1.87
CA SER A 405 -14.30 13.92 2.44
C SER A 405 -15.62 14.34 1.79
N SER A 406 -15.67 15.46 1.07
CA SER A 406 -16.87 16.03 0.46
C SER A 406 -17.46 15.17 -0.66
N LYS A 407 -18.71 15.48 -1.04
CA LYS A 407 -19.35 14.96 -2.26
C LYS A 407 -18.79 15.62 -3.52
N TYR A 408 -18.58 16.93 -3.46
CA TYR A 408 -17.82 17.71 -4.45
C TYR A 408 -16.80 18.58 -3.73
N SER A 409 -15.56 18.52 -4.20
CA SER A 409 -14.41 19.20 -3.61
C SER A 409 -13.87 20.26 -4.56
N ILE A 410 -14.06 21.52 -4.20
CA ILE A 410 -13.95 22.66 -5.10
C ILE A 410 -12.91 23.65 -4.56
N MET A 411 -11.98 24.07 -5.42
CA MET A 411 -11.04 25.15 -5.12
C MET A 411 -11.29 26.37 -5.99
N HIS A 412 -11.35 27.54 -5.35
CA HIS A 412 -11.62 28.81 -6.01
C HIS A 412 -10.56 29.88 -5.69
N THR A 413 -10.00 30.51 -6.72
CA THR A 413 -8.96 31.55 -6.60
C THR A 413 -9.09 32.52 -7.77
N PRO A 414 -8.75 33.82 -7.64
CA PRO A 414 -8.46 34.60 -8.84
C PRO A 414 -7.29 33.95 -9.60
N SER A 415 -7.25 34.08 -10.92
CA SER A 415 -6.21 33.48 -11.76
C SER A 415 -4.84 34.18 -11.60
N THR A 416 -4.83 35.42 -11.08
CA THR A 416 -3.64 36.10 -10.54
C THR A 416 -3.96 36.84 -9.25
N ARG A 417 -2.96 37.06 -8.39
CA ARG A 417 -3.06 37.88 -7.16
C ARG A 417 -2.21 39.15 -7.30
N PRO A 418 -2.66 40.34 -6.84
CA PRO A 418 -1.91 41.58 -6.97
C PRO A 418 -0.47 41.49 -6.45
N SER A 419 0.47 42.04 -7.21
CA SER A 419 1.90 42.07 -6.89
C SER A 419 2.43 43.50 -6.83
N LYS A 420 3.53 43.70 -6.10
CA LYS A 420 4.29 44.97 -6.12
C LYS A 420 5.29 45.05 -7.27
N THR A 421 5.63 43.92 -7.88
CA THR A 421 6.69 43.79 -8.89
C THR A 421 6.19 43.24 -10.22
N ASP A 422 5.15 42.39 -10.19
CA ASP A 422 4.56 41.80 -11.39
C ASP A 422 3.36 42.64 -11.86
N PRO A 423 3.45 43.35 -12.99
CA PRO A 423 2.36 44.21 -13.49
C PRO A 423 1.12 43.43 -13.95
N HIS A 424 1.16 42.09 -13.93
CA HIS A 424 0.03 41.21 -14.23
C HIS A 424 -0.49 40.43 -13.02
N GLY A 425 0.10 40.68 -11.83
CA GLY A 425 -0.13 39.88 -10.63
C GLY A 425 0.62 38.54 -10.66
N VAL A 426 0.86 37.94 -9.49
CA VAL A 426 1.43 36.59 -9.40
C VAL A 426 0.38 35.59 -9.88
N SER A 427 0.72 34.69 -10.81
CA SER A 427 -0.25 33.69 -11.27
C SER A 427 -0.58 32.68 -10.17
N CYS A 428 -1.87 32.34 -10.05
CA CYS A 428 -2.34 31.28 -9.16
C CYS A 428 -2.56 29.95 -9.87
N ILE A 429 -2.38 29.89 -11.19
CA ILE A 429 -2.25 28.64 -11.94
C ILE A 429 -0.78 28.49 -12.34
N VAL A 430 -0.12 27.44 -11.88
CA VAL A 430 1.34 27.27 -12.00
C VAL A 430 1.74 25.93 -12.66
N PRO A 431 2.98 25.77 -13.16
CA PRO A 431 3.38 24.51 -13.81
C PRO A 431 3.48 23.33 -12.84
N MET A 432 3.77 23.60 -11.56
CA MET A 432 3.78 22.70 -10.42
C MET A 432 3.64 23.56 -9.15
N CYS A 433 2.91 23.09 -8.14
CA CYS A 433 2.82 23.79 -6.85
C CYS A 433 4.17 23.75 -6.10
N THR A 434 4.53 24.84 -5.42
CA THR A 434 5.78 24.93 -4.65
C THR A 434 5.72 24.20 -3.30
N HIS A 435 4.51 23.95 -2.80
CA HIS A 435 4.18 23.07 -1.68
C HIS A 435 2.81 22.45 -1.97
N VAL A 436 2.52 21.24 -1.47
CA VAL A 436 1.26 20.52 -1.75
C VAL A 436 0.56 20.19 -0.45
N ASP A 437 -0.59 20.83 -0.24
CA ASP A 437 -1.52 20.60 0.87
C ASP A 437 -2.69 19.69 0.46
N GLN A 438 -3.08 19.75 -0.82
CA GLN A 438 -4.11 18.90 -1.42
C GLN A 438 -3.60 18.31 -2.74
N THR A 439 -3.79 17.02 -2.92
CA THR A 439 -3.38 16.28 -4.14
C THR A 439 -4.45 16.37 -5.22
N GLU A 440 -4.13 15.96 -6.44
CA GLU A 440 -5.11 15.76 -7.52
C GLU A 440 -6.33 14.93 -7.08
N HIS A 441 -6.14 13.98 -6.15
CA HIS A 441 -7.19 13.10 -5.63
C HIS A 441 -8.20 13.80 -4.72
N ASP A 442 -7.93 15.04 -4.31
CA ASP A 442 -8.76 15.84 -3.41
C ASP A 442 -9.67 16.84 -4.14
N LEU A 443 -9.48 17.06 -5.46
CA LEU A 443 -10.12 18.16 -6.19
C LEU A 443 -10.95 17.67 -7.39
N ASP A 444 -12.25 17.98 -7.36
CA ASP A 444 -13.20 17.74 -8.47
C ASP A 444 -13.27 18.91 -9.45
N CYS A 445 -13.11 20.15 -8.95
CA CYS A 445 -13.31 21.38 -9.73
C CYS A 445 -12.35 22.51 -9.29
N ILE A 446 -11.75 23.18 -10.28
CA ILE A 446 -10.98 24.43 -10.09
C ILE A 446 -11.78 25.59 -10.70
N VAL A 447 -11.86 26.73 -9.99
CA VAL A 447 -12.62 27.91 -10.43
C VAL A 447 -11.78 29.18 -10.33
N THR A 448 -11.75 29.96 -11.42
CA THR A 448 -11.21 31.33 -11.42
C THR A 448 -12.17 32.27 -12.15
N GLU A 449 -11.90 33.58 -12.16
CA GLU A 449 -12.73 34.55 -12.87
C GLU A 449 -12.74 34.33 -14.41
N GLN A 450 -11.78 33.55 -14.92
CA GLN A 450 -11.68 33.12 -16.32
C GLN A 450 -12.68 32.00 -16.65
N GLY A 451 -13.07 31.18 -15.68
CA GLY A 451 -13.94 30.02 -15.87
C GLY A 451 -13.70 28.89 -14.88
N LEU A 452 -14.50 27.84 -15.04
CA LEU A 452 -14.45 26.60 -14.25
C LEU A 452 -13.85 25.44 -15.06
N ALA A 453 -12.98 24.67 -14.42
CA ALA A 453 -12.42 23.41 -14.90
C ALA A 453 -12.96 22.26 -14.05
N ASP A 454 -13.92 21.52 -14.60
CA ASP A 454 -14.36 20.22 -14.08
C ASP A 454 -13.30 19.17 -14.45
N VAL A 455 -12.71 18.53 -13.44
CA VAL A 455 -11.64 17.53 -13.61
C VAL A 455 -12.06 16.12 -13.23
N ARG A 456 -13.35 15.91 -12.93
CA ARG A 456 -13.91 14.62 -12.51
C ARG A 456 -13.69 13.53 -13.57
N GLY A 457 -12.94 12.51 -13.20
CA GLY A 457 -12.62 11.37 -14.07
C GLY A 457 -11.54 11.62 -15.14
N LEU A 458 -10.89 12.79 -15.14
CA LEU A 458 -9.81 13.11 -16.08
C LEU A 458 -8.44 12.61 -15.58
N SER A 459 -7.61 12.09 -16.49
CA SER A 459 -6.18 11.84 -16.19
C SER A 459 -5.39 13.16 -16.14
N PRO A 460 -4.21 13.22 -15.50
CA PRO A 460 -3.50 14.50 -15.31
C PRO A 460 -3.24 15.27 -16.61
N ARG A 461 -2.92 14.58 -17.72
CA ARG A 461 -2.77 15.21 -19.05
C ARG A 461 -4.05 15.80 -19.64
N GLU A 462 -5.21 15.38 -19.18
CA GLU A 462 -6.51 15.96 -19.55
C GLU A 462 -6.84 17.12 -18.60
N ARG A 463 -6.59 16.97 -17.30
CA ARG A 463 -6.71 18.06 -16.30
C ARG A 463 -5.93 19.30 -16.71
N ALA A 464 -4.66 19.13 -17.09
CA ALA A 464 -3.81 20.25 -17.53
C ALA A 464 -4.36 21.01 -18.72
N LYS A 465 -4.98 20.31 -19.68
CA LYS A 465 -5.58 20.96 -20.85
C LYS A 465 -6.80 21.80 -20.44
N VAL A 466 -7.67 21.25 -19.60
CA VAL A 466 -8.85 21.97 -19.10
C VAL A 466 -8.47 23.14 -18.17
N ILE A 467 -7.57 22.94 -17.20
CA ILE A 467 -7.14 23.98 -16.24
C ILE A 467 -6.41 25.13 -16.95
N ILE A 468 -5.52 24.85 -17.91
CA ILE A 468 -4.84 25.89 -18.68
C ILE A 468 -5.84 26.68 -19.54
N ASP A 469 -6.70 26.00 -20.30
CA ASP A 469 -7.61 26.67 -21.23
C ASP A 469 -8.81 27.37 -20.54
N LYS A 470 -9.24 26.91 -19.35
CA LYS A 470 -10.37 27.48 -18.57
C LYS A 470 -9.97 28.43 -17.44
N CYS A 471 -8.95 28.10 -16.65
CA CYS A 471 -8.70 28.75 -15.37
C CYS A 471 -7.49 29.69 -15.37
N ALA A 472 -6.48 29.45 -16.22
CA ALA A 472 -5.29 30.30 -16.26
C ALA A 472 -5.57 31.67 -16.89
N HIS A 473 -4.99 32.73 -16.33
CA HIS A 473 -5.07 34.11 -16.84
C HIS A 473 -4.54 34.22 -18.29
N PRO A 474 -5.08 35.08 -19.17
CA PRO A 474 -4.64 35.20 -20.56
C PRO A 474 -3.15 35.51 -20.74
N ASN A 475 -2.50 36.19 -19.78
CA ASN A 475 -1.07 36.49 -19.86
C ASN A 475 -0.18 35.28 -19.48
N TYR A 476 -0.68 34.37 -18.64
CA TYR A 476 0.06 33.18 -18.19
C TYR A 476 -0.31 31.92 -18.97
N ARG A 477 -1.51 31.85 -19.57
CA ARG A 477 -1.98 30.73 -20.41
C ARG A 477 -0.98 30.36 -21.52
N PRO A 478 -0.33 31.28 -22.28
CA PRO A 478 0.69 30.93 -23.27
C PRO A 478 1.94 30.31 -22.65
N ILE A 479 2.37 30.79 -21.48
CA ILE A 479 3.55 30.30 -20.75
C ILE A 479 3.30 28.88 -20.22
N LEU A 480 2.16 28.68 -19.56
CA LEU A 480 1.70 27.39 -19.04
C LEU A 480 1.47 26.39 -20.17
N LYS A 481 0.89 26.83 -21.30
CA LYS A 481 0.67 25.99 -22.49
C LYS A 481 1.98 25.62 -23.16
N ALA A 482 2.92 26.55 -23.32
CA ALA A 482 4.25 26.24 -23.83
C ALA A 482 5.03 25.31 -22.88
N TYR A 483 4.90 25.49 -21.56
CA TYR A 483 5.48 24.57 -20.57
C TYR A 483 4.87 23.19 -20.74
N TYR A 484 3.54 23.09 -20.74
CA TYR A 484 2.83 21.82 -20.84
C TYR A 484 3.07 21.13 -22.19
N GLU A 485 3.08 21.84 -23.32
CA GLU A 485 3.35 21.24 -24.63
C GLU A 485 4.79 20.77 -24.76
N LYS A 486 5.76 21.50 -24.17
CA LYS A 486 7.16 21.09 -24.10
C LYS A 486 7.35 19.93 -23.12
N ALA A 487 6.68 19.94 -21.98
CA ALA A 487 6.68 18.88 -20.98
C ALA A 487 5.96 17.63 -21.50
N GLU A 488 4.80 17.73 -22.13
CA GLU A 488 4.10 16.63 -22.79
C GLU A 488 4.95 16.12 -23.96
N TYR A 489 5.49 16.95 -24.84
CA TYR A 489 6.38 16.47 -25.91
C TYR A 489 7.60 15.72 -25.38
N GLU A 490 8.35 16.33 -24.46
CA GLU A 490 9.51 15.70 -23.85
C GLU A 490 9.07 14.46 -23.08
N CYS A 491 8.24 14.62 -22.05
CA CYS A 491 7.75 13.53 -21.22
C CYS A 491 6.90 12.51 -21.94
N LEU A 492 6.44 12.69 -23.19
CA LEU A 492 5.82 11.65 -24.04
C LEU A 492 6.83 10.82 -24.82
N LYS A 493 7.97 11.41 -25.22
CA LYS A 493 9.07 10.77 -25.98
C LYS A 493 9.91 9.83 -25.08
N LYS A 494 9.27 8.92 -24.34
CA LYS A 494 8.91 8.93 -22.90
C LYS A 494 8.48 7.46 -22.41
N GLY A 495 7.16 7.14 -22.08
CA GLY A 495 6.22 6.21 -21.22
C GLY A 495 5.77 5.98 -19.59
N TRP A 496 5.91 6.52 -18.25
CA TRP A 496 6.00 7.72 -17.17
C TRP A 496 4.93 8.83 -17.06
N GLY A 497 5.11 9.99 -17.76
CA GLY A 497 4.23 11.16 -17.98
C GLY A 497 2.79 10.89 -18.42
N HIS A 498 2.14 9.94 -17.74
CA HIS A 498 0.89 10.15 -17.02
C HIS A 498 0.73 11.59 -16.51
N GLU A 499 1.78 12.13 -15.86
CA GLU A 499 1.88 13.51 -15.38
C GLU A 499 3.19 14.17 -15.91
N PRO A 500 3.13 14.92 -17.03
CA PRO A 500 4.31 15.53 -17.65
C PRO A 500 4.96 16.70 -16.88
N HIS A 501 6.14 16.49 -16.31
CA HIS A 501 6.97 17.56 -15.74
C HIS A 501 8.40 17.59 -16.28
N MET A 502 8.87 18.80 -16.60
CA MET A 502 10.29 19.12 -16.69
C MET A 502 10.73 19.62 -15.31
N LEU A 503 11.25 18.75 -14.44
CA LEU A 503 11.54 19.06 -13.03
C LEU A 503 12.52 20.22 -12.79
N PHE A 504 13.42 20.50 -13.74
CA PHE A 504 14.35 21.65 -13.67
C PHE A 504 13.74 22.96 -14.21
N ASN A 505 12.47 22.94 -14.64
CA ASN A 505 11.74 24.06 -15.23
C ASN A 505 10.35 24.28 -14.61
N THR A 506 9.90 23.42 -13.69
CA THR A 506 8.60 23.53 -12.99
C THR A 506 8.43 24.88 -12.30
N PHE A 507 9.52 25.38 -11.70
CA PHE A 507 9.55 26.60 -10.91
C PHE A 507 10.13 27.79 -11.69
N ASP A 508 10.22 27.74 -13.02
CA ASP A 508 10.75 28.86 -13.83
C ASP A 508 9.91 30.15 -13.66
N MET A 509 8.60 30.03 -13.41
CA MET A 509 7.72 31.16 -13.10
C MET A 509 8.06 31.76 -11.73
N HIS A 510 8.17 30.95 -10.69
CA HIS A 510 8.55 31.39 -9.34
C HIS A 510 9.96 32.00 -9.32
N LYS A 511 10.89 31.41 -10.07
CA LYS A 511 12.24 31.93 -10.27
C LYS A 511 12.23 33.30 -10.95
N ALA A 512 11.50 33.46 -12.06
CA ALA A 512 11.38 34.75 -12.76
C ALA A 512 10.72 35.83 -11.88
N LEU A 513 9.82 35.46 -10.97
CA LEU A 513 9.27 36.39 -9.98
C LEU A 513 10.33 36.87 -8.97
N ILE A 514 11.23 35.98 -8.53
CA ILE A 514 12.30 36.30 -7.57
C ILE A 514 13.44 37.10 -8.23
N GLU A 515 13.94 36.63 -9.38
CA GLU A 515 15.12 37.19 -10.04
C GLU A 515 14.79 38.41 -10.91
N GLU A 516 13.61 38.44 -11.52
CA GLU A 516 13.23 39.47 -12.51
C GLU A 516 11.96 40.25 -12.12
N GLY A 517 11.35 39.95 -10.97
CA GLY A 517 10.18 40.64 -10.44
C GLY A 517 8.83 40.22 -11.03
N SER A 518 8.78 39.36 -12.06
CA SER A 518 7.52 38.95 -12.71
C SER A 518 7.57 37.50 -13.19
N MET A 519 6.54 36.71 -12.89
CA MET A 519 6.34 35.37 -13.43
C MET A 519 6.22 35.37 -14.96
N ALA A 520 5.81 36.50 -15.57
CA ALA A 520 5.54 36.59 -17.01
C ALA A 520 6.82 36.59 -17.86
N LYS A 521 7.99 36.70 -17.22
CA LYS A 521 9.31 36.65 -17.87
C LYS A 521 9.87 35.24 -18.03
N ALA A 522 9.20 34.22 -17.45
CA ALA A 522 9.62 32.82 -17.51
C ALA A 522 9.87 32.35 -18.97
N SER A 523 11.13 32.06 -19.29
CA SER A 523 11.62 31.92 -20.67
C SER A 523 11.39 30.52 -21.26
N VAL A 524 10.12 30.14 -21.41
CA VAL A 524 9.75 28.87 -22.05
C VAL A 524 10.04 28.94 -23.56
N THR A 525 11.15 28.33 -23.98
CA THR A 525 11.50 28.19 -25.41
C THR A 525 10.37 27.47 -26.16
N PRO A 526 9.70 28.09 -27.15
CA PRO A 526 8.60 27.44 -27.85
C PRO A 526 9.08 26.21 -28.62
N CYS A 527 8.29 25.13 -28.59
CA CYS A 527 8.53 24.02 -29.50
C CYS A 527 8.25 24.51 -30.93
N LYS A 528 9.21 24.30 -31.86
CA LYS A 528 9.06 24.73 -33.26
C LYS A 528 8.11 23.80 -34.03
N SER A 529 6.82 23.89 -33.71
CA SER A 529 5.75 23.25 -34.49
C SER A 529 5.78 23.77 -35.93
N LYS A 530 5.93 22.88 -36.90
CA LYS A 530 5.54 23.18 -38.28
C LYS A 530 4.01 23.20 -38.37
N PRO A 531 3.40 24.12 -39.12
CA PRO A 531 1.94 24.20 -39.23
C PRO A 531 1.38 22.95 -39.91
N ASN A 532 0.38 22.32 -39.28
CA ASN A 532 -0.30 21.14 -39.81
C ASN A 532 -1.31 21.55 -40.91
N SER A 533 -0.86 21.48 -42.16
CA SER A 533 -1.72 21.35 -43.34
C SER A 533 -1.14 20.29 -44.29
N ALA A 534 -1.98 19.62 -45.07
CA ALA A 534 -1.66 18.53 -46.01
C ALA A 534 -1.11 17.19 -45.43
N GLY A 535 -0.74 17.09 -44.15
CA GLY A 535 -0.17 15.86 -43.58
C GLY A 535 -1.08 14.61 -43.61
N GLY A 536 -2.38 14.77 -43.35
CA GLY A 536 -3.32 13.64 -43.21
C GLY A 536 -3.59 12.85 -44.50
N LEU A 537 -3.55 13.51 -45.66
CA LEU A 537 -3.87 12.88 -46.94
C LEU A 537 -2.78 11.88 -47.38
N LEU A 538 -1.52 12.19 -47.10
CA LEU A 538 -0.38 11.32 -47.44
C LEU A 538 -0.33 10.05 -46.61
N MET A 539 -0.73 10.08 -45.33
CA MET A 539 -0.82 8.86 -44.52
C MET A 539 -1.95 7.92 -44.97
N PHE A 540 -3.09 8.47 -45.42
CA PHE A 540 -4.18 7.64 -45.96
C PHE A 540 -3.78 6.99 -47.29
N ILE A 541 -3.08 7.73 -48.18
CA ILE A 541 -2.51 7.19 -49.42
C ILE A 541 -1.42 6.13 -49.13
N ALA A 542 -0.55 6.36 -48.15
CA ALA A 542 0.48 5.39 -47.76
C ALA A 542 -0.12 4.10 -47.17
N TRP A 543 -1.16 4.20 -46.35
CA TRP A 543 -1.85 3.05 -45.76
C TRP A 543 -2.65 2.25 -46.81
N ALA A 544 -3.34 2.94 -47.72
CA ALA A 544 -3.99 2.31 -48.87
C ALA A 544 -2.98 1.63 -49.81
N GLY A 545 -1.85 2.28 -50.09
CA GLY A 545 -0.77 1.73 -50.91
C GLY A 545 -0.13 0.49 -50.29
N LEU A 546 0.15 0.50 -48.98
CA LEU A 546 0.72 -0.65 -48.27
C LEU A 546 -0.24 -1.85 -48.28
N ARG A 547 -1.56 -1.60 -48.23
CA ARG A 547 -2.58 -2.64 -48.36
C ARG A 547 -2.66 -3.20 -49.78
N ALA A 548 -2.65 -2.34 -50.80
CA ALA A 548 -2.66 -2.74 -52.20
C ALA A 548 -1.40 -3.54 -52.61
N GLU A 549 -0.21 -3.19 -52.08
CA GLU A 549 1.02 -3.93 -52.38
C GLU A 549 1.09 -5.31 -51.68
N LEU A 550 0.38 -5.49 -50.56
CA LEU A 550 0.19 -6.79 -49.91
C LEU A 550 -0.82 -7.66 -50.66
N GLU A 551 -1.90 -7.08 -51.18
CA GLU A 551 -2.90 -7.79 -51.97
C GLU A 551 -2.36 -8.17 -53.38
N TRP A 552 -1.58 -7.30 -54.03
CA TRP A 552 -0.99 -7.57 -55.36
C TRP A 552 0.03 -8.72 -55.36
N LYS A 553 0.81 -8.87 -54.28
CA LYS A 553 1.83 -9.94 -54.16
C LYS A 553 1.24 -11.35 -53.99
N ALA A 554 -0.08 -11.49 -53.90
CA ALA A 554 -0.76 -12.78 -53.96
C ALA A 554 -1.01 -13.28 -55.40
N SER A 555 -0.86 -12.44 -56.44
CA SER A 555 -1.36 -12.78 -57.79
C SER A 555 -0.62 -12.15 -58.99
N ALA A 556 0.63 -12.55 -59.26
CA ALA A 556 1.25 -12.44 -60.60
C ALA A 556 2.48 -13.34 -60.76
N GLY A 557 2.70 -13.87 -61.98
CA GLY A 557 3.89 -14.63 -62.37
C GLY A 557 5.05 -13.76 -62.90
N PRO A 558 6.20 -14.36 -63.28
CA PRO A 558 7.44 -13.63 -63.56
C PRO A 558 7.54 -13.08 -64.99
N ALA A 559 7.87 -11.79 -65.12
CA ALA A 559 8.30 -11.15 -66.36
C ALA A 559 9.47 -10.18 -66.10
N ARG A 560 10.34 -9.98 -67.11
CA ARG A 560 11.57 -9.17 -67.00
C ARG A 560 11.35 -7.73 -67.48
N GLY A 561 11.92 -6.76 -66.77
CA GLY A 561 12.06 -5.37 -67.24
C GLY A 561 13.15 -4.63 -66.49
N ARG A 562 13.98 -3.84 -67.19
CA ARG A 562 14.98 -2.94 -66.59
C ARG A 562 14.44 -1.50 -66.66
N HIS A 563 14.61 -0.69 -65.61
CA HIS A 563 15.55 0.43 -65.72
C HIS A 563 15.93 1.11 -64.39
N THR A 564 17.15 1.61 -64.42
CA THR A 564 17.93 2.41 -63.47
C THR A 564 17.25 3.57 -62.73
N GLY A 565 17.56 3.70 -61.43
CA GLY A 565 18.13 4.96 -60.90
C GLY A 565 17.40 5.70 -59.77
N LYS A 566 17.85 5.50 -58.51
CA LYS A 566 18.12 6.52 -57.45
C LYS A 566 18.38 5.87 -56.08
N LEU A 567 19.65 5.75 -55.68
CA LEU A 567 20.02 5.65 -54.26
C LEU A 567 19.89 7.08 -53.68
N PRO A 568 19.05 7.29 -52.65
CA PRO A 568 19.63 7.30 -51.30
C PRO A 568 18.75 6.69 -50.18
N MET A 569 17.47 6.39 -50.42
CA MET A 569 16.54 6.00 -49.34
C MET A 569 16.73 4.54 -48.87
N GLN A 570 17.17 3.64 -49.77
CA GLN A 570 17.44 2.25 -49.42
C GLN A 570 18.54 2.10 -48.35
N LEU A 571 19.54 2.99 -48.31
CA LEU A 571 20.63 2.93 -47.32
C LEU A 571 20.19 3.26 -45.90
N LEU A 572 19.20 4.14 -45.73
CA LEU A 572 18.67 4.46 -44.40
C LEU A 572 17.77 3.34 -43.87
N ILE A 573 16.93 2.77 -44.74
CA ILE A 573 16.08 1.62 -44.41
C ILE A 573 16.94 0.38 -44.17
N SER A 574 17.95 0.10 -44.99
CA SER A 574 18.88 -1.02 -44.76
C SER A 574 19.83 -0.78 -43.59
N GLY A 575 20.13 0.48 -43.23
CA GLY A 575 20.86 0.80 -42.00
C GLY A 575 20.04 0.48 -40.75
N ILE A 576 18.78 0.93 -40.71
CA ILE A 576 17.86 0.62 -39.61
C ILE A 576 17.56 -0.89 -39.57
N PHE A 577 17.33 -1.55 -40.71
CA PHE A 577 17.21 -3.01 -40.77
C PHE A 577 18.51 -3.74 -40.42
N ALA A 578 19.71 -3.22 -40.70
CA ALA A 578 20.97 -3.86 -40.30
C ALA A 578 21.20 -3.76 -38.79
N VAL A 579 20.85 -2.62 -38.16
CA VAL A 579 20.88 -2.47 -36.70
C VAL A 579 19.84 -3.37 -36.04
N ILE A 580 18.61 -3.41 -36.55
CA ILE A 580 17.54 -4.26 -36.00
C ILE A 580 17.80 -5.74 -36.27
N SER A 581 18.24 -6.15 -37.46
CA SER A 581 18.51 -7.58 -37.78
C SER A 581 19.80 -8.13 -37.15
N ARG A 582 20.77 -7.28 -36.78
CA ARG A 582 21.88 -7.68 -35.90
C ARG A 582 21.50 -7.71 -34.41
N ALA A 583 20.40 -7.08 -34.01
CA ALA A 583 19.92 -7.07 -32.62
C ALA A 583 18.72 -8.01 -32.36
N ALA A 584 18.01 -8.44 -33.40
CA ALA A 584 16.73 -9.15 -33.33
C ALA A 584 16.61 -10.29 -34.35
N TYR A 585 17.66 -11.10 -34.49
CA TYR A 585 17.55 -12.47 -35.01
C TYR A 585 18.18 -13.46 -34.01
N PRO A 586 17.37 -14.15 -33.18
CA PRO A 586 17.80 -15.39 -32.56
C PRO A 586 17.89 -16.47 -33.64
N ALA A 587 19.09 -16.99 -33.89
CA ALA A 587 19.28 -18.24 -34.62
C ALA A 587 18.87 -19.44 -33.73
N ALA A 588 17.62 -19.42 -33.28
CA ALA A 588 17.03 -20.34 -32.28
C ALA A 588 15.57 -20.69 -32.64
N ALA A 589 15.28 -20.75 -33.94
CA ALA A 589 14.14 -21.43 -34.54
C ALA A 589 14.63 -21.98 -35.89
N PHE A 590 14.43 -23.28 -36.14
CA PHE A 590 15.10 -24.04 -37.21
C PHE A 590 16.64 -24.09 -37.09
N GLY A 591 17.13 -24.79 -36.06
CA GLY A 591 18.57 -25.04 -35.84
C GLY A 591 18.95 -26.44 -35.31
N GLU A 592 17.99 -27.29 -34.94
CA GLU A 592 18.25 -28.57 -34.25
C GLU A 592 18.23 -29.83 -35.15
N GLN A 593 18.30 -29.67 -36.49
CA GLN A 593 18.25 -30.81 -37.42
C GLN A 593 19.24 -30.69 -38.60
N ALA A 594 20.32 -29.90 -38.45
CA ALA A 594 21.33 -29.69 -39.50
C ALA A 594 22.79 -29.62 -38.98
N LEU A 595 23.04 -29.99 -37.72
CA LEU A 595 24.39 -30.01 -37.11
C LEU A 595 24.77 -31.38 -36.53
N ALA A 596 24.37 -32.45 -37.22
CA ALA A 596 24.77 -33.83 -36.92
C ALA A 596 25.85 -34.37 -37.89
N ASP A 597 26.00 -33.79 -39.09
CA ASP A 597 26.76 -34.39 -40.21
C ASP A 597 28.09 -33.70 -40.60
N ILE A 598 28.43 -32.55 -39.98
CA ILE A 598 29.67 -31.82 -40.30
C ILE A 598 30.61 -31.81 -39.09
N ASN A 599 31.15 -33.00 -38.78
CA ASN A 599 32.39 -33.13 -38.01
C ASN A 599 33.22 -34.36 -38.41
N SER A 600 33.12 -34.78 -39.68
CA SER A 600 34.16 -35.57 -40.33
C SER A 600 34.99 -34.66 -41.25
N LYS A 601 36.30 -34.94 -41.37
CA LYS A 601 37.30 -34.12 -42.10
C LYS A 601 37.58 -32.76 -41.42
N GLY A 602 38.44 -32.77 -40.42
CA GLY A 602 39.03 -31.53 -39.91
C GLY A 602 40.02 -30.90 -40.90
N GLN A 603 39.98 -29.57 -41.02
CA GLN A 603 41.01 -28.74 -41.65
C GLN A 603 41.11 -27.40 -40.89
N SER A 604 42.29 -26.83 -40.83
CA SER A 604 42.60 -25.61 -40.05
C SER A 604 42.22 -24.33 -40.79
N GLY A 605 41.64 -23.38 -40.05
CA GLY A 605 41.45 -21.98 -40.45
C GLY A 605 42.24 -21.03 -39.53
N PRO A 606 42.63 -19.82 -39.99
CA PRO A 606 43.63 -18.99 -39.33
C PRO A 606 43.14 -18.21 -38.09
N ASN A 607 44.11 -17.73 -37.31
CA ASN A 607 43.92 -16.98 -36.05
C ASN A 607 43.30 -15.58 -36.30
N PRO A 608 42.39 -15.04 -35.45
CA PRO A 608 41.66 -13.80 -35.74
C PRO A 608 42.43 -12.45 -35.68
N GLU A 609 43.75 -12.44 -35.58
CA GLU A 609 44.53 -11.23 -35.27
C GLU A 609 45.10 -10.50 -36.51
N ASP A 610 45.26 -11.19 -37.65
CA ASP A 610 45.95 -10.67 -38.85
C ASP A 610 45.12 -9.71 -39.76
N ILE A 611 44.04 -9.10 -39.26
CA ILE A 611 43.25 -8.09 -40.01
C ILE A 611 43.16 -6.75 -39.26
N LEU A 612 44.29 -6.32 -38.69
CA LEU A 612 44.46 -4.99 -38.11
C LEU A 612 45.78 -4.33 -38.55
N LEU A 613 45.94 -3.98 -39.84
CA LEU A 613 46.82 -2.87 -40.29
C LEU A 613 46.71 -2.60 -41.81
N THR A 614 45.76 -1.74 -42.24
CA THR A 614 45.85 -0.85 -43.42
C THR A 614 44.54 -0.06 -43.60
N LYS A 615 44.44 1.16 -43.06
CA LYS A 615 43.27 2.03 -43.27
C LYS A 615 43.51 2.98 -44.47
N PRO A 616 42.64 3.02 -45.49
CA PRO A 616 42.82 3.91 -46.65
C PRO A 616 42.70 5.39 -46.31
N ARG A 617 43.23 6.24 -47.20
CA ARG A 617 43.37 7.70 -47.01
C ARG A 617 42.07 8.44 -46.66
N TRP A 618 40.90 7.93 -47.06
CA TRP A 618 39.59 8.52 -46.72
C TRP A 618 39.25 8.43 -45.22
N VAL A 619 39.76 7.43 -44.49
CA VAL A 619 39.49 7.29 -43.04
C VAL A 619 40.26 8.33 -42.23
N ARG A 620 41.42 8.79 -42.73
CA ARG A 620 42.21 9.85 -42.06
C ARG A 620 41.45 11.18 -42.08
N ASN A 621 40.84 11.51 -43.23
CA ASN A 621 39.98 12.69 -43.43
C ASN A 621 38.57 12.59 -42.79
N HIS A 622 38.31 11.63 -41.89
CA HIS A 622 37.08 11.57 -41.09
C HIS A 622 37.33 11.63 -39.58
N LEU A 623 38.58 11.52 -39.12
CA LEU A 623 38.93 11.71 -37.71
C LEU A 623 39.01 13.20 -37.35
N GLU A 624 39.60 14.03 -38.21
CA GLU A 624 39.69 15.50 -38.04
C GLU A 624 38.32 16.21 -37.97
N ILE A 625 37.24 15.55 -38.43
CA ILE A 625 35.86 16.07 -38.34
C ILE A 625 35.21 15.72 -36.97
N MET A 626 35.69 14.68 -36.28
CA MET A 626 35.13 14.26 -34.99
C MET A 626 35.69 15.03 -33.79
N GLU A 627 36.83 15.71 -33.93
CA GLU A 627 37.39 16.57 -32.87
C GLU A 627 36.80 18.00 -32.86
N ALA A 628 36.00 18.36 -33.88
CA ALA A 628 35.45 19.70 -34.07
C ALA A 628 33.96 19.88 -33.65
N LEU A 629 33.30 18.85 -33.12
CA LEU A 629 31.89 18.89 -32.71
C LEU A 629 31.73 18.84 -31.18
N ALA A 630 31.44 20.00 -30.59
CA ALA A 630 31.30 20.17 -29.14
C ALA A 630 30.10 19.37 -28.55
N PRO A 631 30.13 18.99 -27.25
CA PRO A 631 29.28 17.88 -26.73
C PRO A 631 27.76 18.12 -26.66
N ALA A 632 27.30 19.36 -26.83
CA ALA A 632 25.94 19.78 -26.45
C ALA A 632 24.81 19.17 -27.28
N THR A 633 24.97 19.00 -28.60
CA THR A 633 23.91 18.48 -29.49
C THR A 633 23.66 16.98 -29.30
N VAL A 634 24.67 16.21 -28.91
CA VAL A 634 24.51 14.80 -28.54
C VAL A 634 23.75 14.67 -27.22
N ALA A 635 24.08 15.52 -26.23
CA ALA A 635 23.47 15.50 -24.90
C ALA A 635 21.94 15.78 -24.94
N ALA A 636 21.47 16.74 -25.74
CA ALA A 636 20.04 17.03 -25.87
C ALA A 636 19.28 15.88 -26.56
N GLY A 637 19.84 15.31 -27.63
CA GLY A 637 19.29 14.13 -28.30
C GLY A 637 19.19 12.93 -27.36
N ALA A 638 20.24 12.73 -26.56
CA ALA A 638 20.32 11.72 -25.50
C ALA A 638 19.28 11.97 -24.40
N ALA A 639 19.28 13.10 -23.69
CA ALA A 639 18.35 13.35 -22.57
C ALA A 639 16.86 13.19 -22.96
N ALA A 640 16.50 13.65 -24.16
CA ALA A 640 15.16 13.47 -24.70
C ALA A 640 14.85 12.02 -25.11
N ALA A 641 15.85 11.16 -25.35
CA ALA A 641 15.72 9.74 -25.67
C ALA A 641 16.17 8.78 -24.54
N THR A 642 16.76 9.26 -23.45
CA THR A 642 17.15 8.48 -22.26
C THR A 642 15.89 8.04 -21.56
N ALA A 643 15.01 8.99 -21.32
CA ALA A 643 13.69 8.69 -20.87
C ALA A 643 12.80 8.06 -21.97
N ALA A 644 13.32 7.83 -23.20
CA ALA A 644 12.99 6.72 -24.14
C ALA A 644 12.68 5.38 -23.47
N ILE A 645 13.40 5.09 -22.39
CA ILE A 645 13.18 3.90 -21.56
C ILE A 645 12.42 4.29 -20.29
N ALA A 646 12.39 5.57 -19.89
CA ALA A 646 11.99 6.00 -18.55
C ALA A 646 10.57 6.60 -18.38
N TYR A 647 9.89 7.34 -19.31
CA TYR A 647 8.40 7.18 -19.34
C TYR A 647 8.35 5.55 -19.49
N LEU A 648 8.71 4.84 -20.57
CA LEU A 648 8.11 3.52 -20.95
C LEU A 648 8.25 2.37 -19.94
N ASP A 649 9.28 2.34 -19.10
CA ASP A 649 9.40 1.42 -17.98
C ASP A 649 8.38 1.71 -16.85
N ALA A 650 7.97 2.94 -16.61
CA ALA A 650 7.00 3.24 -15.56
C ALA A 650 5.56 2.80 -15.86
N LYS A 651 5.06 2.86 -17.11
CA LYS A 651 3.71 2.36 -17.46
C LYS A 651 3.68 0.91 -17.91
N PHE A 652 4.72 0.48 -18.63
CA PHE A 652 4.74 -0.83 -19.27
C PHE A 652 5.80 -1.76 -18.68
N HIS A 653 6.60 -1.30 -17.72
CA HIS A 653 7.62 -2.10 -17.04
C HIS A 653 8.59 -2.78 -18.02
N LEU A 654 8.91 -2.08 -19.13
CA LEU A 654 9.78 -2.57 -20.19
C LEU A 654 11.21 -2.82 -19.71
N GLY A 655 11.76 -1.94 -18.85
CA GLY A 655 13.08 -2.08 -18.25
C GLY A 655 13.13 -3.25 -17.28
N LYS A 656 12.13 -3.38 -16.39
CA LYS A 656 11.93 -4.58 -15.53
C LYS A 656 11.85 -5.86 -16.36
N ASP A 657 11.02 -5.88 -17.41
CA ASP A 657 10.86 -7.03 -18.30
C ASP A 657 12.15 -7.34 -19.08
N ILE A 658 12.83 -6.32 -19.61
CA ILE A 658 14.12 -6.45 -20.31
C ILE A 658 15.18 -6.98 -19.35
N LYS A 659 15.21 -6.53 -18.09
CA LYS A 659 16.12 -7.02 -17.05
C LYS A 659 15.83 -8.49 -16.76
N ALA A 660 14.57 -8.88 -16.54
CA ALA A 660 14.17 -10.28 -16.36
C ALA A 660 14.50 -11.17 -17.59
N ILE A 661 14.33 -10.66 -18.82
CA ILE A 661 14.67 -11.35 -20.07
C ILE A 661 16.19 -11.47 -20.25
N ARG A 662 16.96 -10.44 -19.88
CA ARG A 662 18.44 -10.44 -19.87
C ARG A 662 18.98 -11.39 -18.81
N LEU A 663 18.38 -11.41 -17.61
CA LEU A 663 18.73 -12.31 -16.52
C LEU A 663 18.50 -13.77 -16.92
N LYS A 664 17.31 -14.13 -17.42
CA LYS A 664 17.07 -15.50 -17.95
C LYS A 664 18.01 -15.85 -19.10
N SER A 665 18.28 -14.91 -20.01
CA SER A 665 19.26 -15.10 -21.09
C SER A 665 20.70 -15.25 -20.59
N TRP A 666 21.05 -14.64 -19.45
CA TRP A 666 22.38 -14.73 -18.83
C TRP A 666 22.54 -16.03 -18.06
N VAL A 667 21.58 -16.40 -17.20
CA VAL A 667 21.52 -17.71 -16.54
C VAL A 667 21.65 -18.84 -17.57
N GLY A 668 20.97 -18.73 -18.73
CA GLY A 668 21.13 -19.70 -19.82
C GLY A 668 22.55 -19.76 -20.42
N ARG A 669 23.30 -18.65 -20.44
CA ARG A 669 24.72 -18.64 -20.87
C ARG A 669 25.65 -19.18 -19.80
N GLU A 670 25.40 -18.87 -18.53
CA GLU A 670 26.17 -19.40 -17.41
C GLU A 670 25.94 -20.90 -17.22
N TRP A 671 24.71 -21.38 -17.37
CA TRP A 671 24.40 -22.80 -17.46
C TRP A 671 25.17 -23.47 -18.61
N ASN A 672 25.14 -22.88 -19.81
CA ASN A 672 25.91 -23.39 -20.95
C ASN A 672 27.44 -23.29 -20.77
N ARG A 673 27.94 -22.42 -19.88
CA ARG A 673 29.34 -22.34 -19.46
C ARG A 673 29.66 -23.47 -18.46
N ALA A 674 28.84 -23.66 -17.44
CA ALA A 674 28.94 -24.74 -16.47
C ALA A 674 28.92 -26.12 -17.16
N VAL A 675 28.01 -26.36 -18.10
CA VAL A 675 27.96 -27.58 -18.93
C VAL A 675 29.29 -27.80 -19.68
N LYS A 676 29.85 -26.76 -20.30
CA LYS A 676 31.16 -26.84 -21.01
C LYS A 676 32.36 -27.03 -20.08
N GLN A 677 32.24 -26.65 -18.81
CA GLN A 677 33.26 -26.79 -17.78
C GLN A 677 33.04 -28.00 -16.86
N GLN A 678 32.00 -28.80 -17.12
CA GLN A 678 31.49 -29.86 -16.23
C GLN A 678 31.14 -29.39 -14.80
N ARG A 679 31.01 -28.07 -14.57
CA ARG A 679 30.68 -27.43 -13.28
C ARG A 679 29.16 -27.31 -13.03
N CYS A 680 28.38 -28.32 -13.41
CA CYS A 680 26.91 -28.31 -13.27
C CYS A 680 26.40 -28.52 -11.83
N SER A 681 27.21 -29.13 -10.93
CA SER A 681 26.80 -29.38 -9.54
C SER A 681 26.67 -28.09 -8.73
N LEU A 682 25.66 -28.01 -7.87
CA LEU A 682 25.44 -26.85 -7.01
C LEU A 682 26.53 -26.70 -5.92
N TYR A 683 27.30 -27.77 -5.66
CA TYR A 683 28.51 -27.72 -4.83
C TYR A 683 29.49 -26.60 -5.25
N TYR A 684 29.57 -26.27 -6.54
CA TYR A 684 30.53 -25.29 -7.03
C TYR A 684 30.25 -23.86 -6.54
N PHE A 685 29.00 -23.52 -6.19
CA PHE A 685 28.68 -22.25 -5.54
C PHE A 685 29.26 -22.17 -4.12
N LEU A 686 29.22 -23.28 -3.36
CA LEU A 686 29.83 -23.37 -2.02
C LEU A 686 31.36 -23.26 -2.11
N GLU A 687 31.98 -23.96 -3.07
CA GLU A 687 33.42 -23.85 -3.35
C GLU A 687 33.83 -22.40 -3.65
N ASP A 688 33.10 -21.72 -4.54
CA ASP A 688 33.44 -20.36 -4.97
C ASP A 688 33.11 -19.30 -3.89
N ALA A 689 32.09 -19.54 -3.06
CA ALA A 689 31.79 -18.72 -1.87
C ALA A 689 32.87 -18.86 -0.78
N ALA A 690 33.30 -20.07 -0.44
CA ALA A 690 34.36 -20.28 0.54
C ALA A 690 35.71 -19.68 0.10
N ARG A 691 36.04 -19.75 -1.19
CA ARG A 691 37.24 -19.11 -1.76
C ARG A 691 37.23 -17.59 -1.68
N THR A 692 36.06 -16.95 -1.67
CA THR A 692 35.92 -15.49 -1.71
C THR A 692 35.57 -14.87 -0.35
N ARG A 693 34.90 -15.63 0.53
CA ARG A 693 34.30 -15.15 1.78
C ARG A 693 34.54 -16.11 2.95
N GLY A 694 35.61 -16.92 2.89
CA GLY A 694 35.89 -18.06 3.78
C GLY A 694 35.72 -17.81 5.28
N ASN A 695 36.14 -16.63 5.77
CA ASN A 695 36.06 -16.27 7.20
C ASN A 695 34.70 -15.66 7.62
N GLU A 696 33.80 -15.37 6.68
CA GLU A 696 32.45 -14.88 6.99
C GLU A 696 31.52 -16.03 7.38
N GLN A 697 30.45 -15.72 8.11
CA GLN A 697 29.48 -16.72 8.55
C GLN A 697 28.60 -17.23 7.40
N ALA A 698 28.57 -18.55 7.19
CA ALA A 698 27.66 -19.24 6.29
C ALA A 698 26.38 -19.70 7.01
N LEU A 699 26.53 -20.24 8.23
CA LEU A 699 25.44 -20.79 9.03
C LEU A 699 25.43 -20.19 10.44
N TRP A 700 24.25 -19.79 10.91
CA TRP A 700 23.96 -19.45 12.31
C TRP A 700 22.93 -20.43 12.87
N SER A 701 23.09 -20.87 14.12
CA SER A 701 22.05 -21.56 14.87
C SER A 701 22.29 -21.44 16.38
N ARG A 702 21.26 -21.73 17.19
CA ARG A 702 21.37 -21.80 18.65
C ARG A 702 22.33 -22.88 19.18
N VAL A 703 22.74 -23.84 18.34
CA VAL A 703 23.61 -24.98 18.71
C VAL A 703 24.99 -24.94 18.05
N GLY A 704 25.26 -23.94 17.21
CA GLY A 704 26.52 -23.84 16.47
C GLY A 704 26.46 -22.86 15.30
N CYS A 705 27.59 -22.24 15.03
CA CYS A 705 27.82 -21.30 13.94
C CYS A 705 28.99 -21.80 13.08
N TYR A 706 28.93 -21.60 11.77
CA TYR A 706 29.94 -22.08 10.82
C TYR A 706 30.26 -20.97 9.82
N THR A 707 31.54 -20.75 9.57
CA THR A 707 32.06 -19.92 8.47
C THR A 707 31.90 -20.61 7.11
N TRP A 708 32.15 -19.91 6.00
CA TRP A 708 32.12 -20.52 4.66
C TRP A 708 33.20 -21.59 4.46
N THR A 709 34.39 -21.40 5.05
CA THR A 709 35.43 -22.44 5.07
C THR A 709 34.97 -23.66 5.85
N GLU A 710 34.51 -23.49 7.09
CA GLU A 710 34.04 -24.62 7.92
C GLU A 710 32.84 -25.34 7.29
N ALA A 711 31.92 -24.62 6.63
CA ALA A 711 30.80 -25.22 5.92
C ALA A 711 31.24 -26.06 4.70
N LEU A 712 32.27 -25.61 3.96
CA LEU A 712 32.89 -26.39 2.89
C LEU A 712 33.60 -27.64 3.45
N ASP A 713 34.37 -27.48 4.53
CA ASP A 713 35.08 -28.58 5.21
C ASP A 713 34.12 -29.65 5.71
N ARG A 714 33.01 -29.26 6.36
CA ARG A 714 31.96 -30.21 6.77
C ARG A 714 31.29 -30.86 5.56
N ALA A 715 31.04 -30.14 4.47
CA ALA A 715 30.51 -30.73 3.24
C ALA A 715 31.48 -31.77 2.64
N HIS A 716 32.79 -31.55 2.67
CA HIS A 716 33.80 -32.54 2.25
C HIS A 716 33.82 -33.76 3.16
N GLN A 717 33.72 -33.60 4.48
CA GLN A 717 33.61 -34.70 5.44
C GLN A 717 32.32 -35.53 5.21
N TYR A 718 31.17 -34.87 5.02
CA TYR A 718 29.91 -35.54 4.66
C TYR A 718 30.00 -36.28 3.32
N GLY A 719 30.62 -35.68 2.28
CA GLY A 719 30.83 -36.32 0.98
C GLY A 719 31.66 -37.60 1.09
N GLN A 720 32.81 -37.55 1.78
CA GLN A 720 33.65 -38.72 2.06
C GLN A 720 32.91 -39.78 2.87
N PHE A 721 32.12 -39.37 3.87
CA PHE A 721 31.31 -40.30 4.66
C PHE A 721 30.31 -41.06 3.79
N PHE A 722 29.55 -40.38 2.92
CA PHE A 722 28.60 -41.05 2.04
C PHE A 722 29.29 -41.99 1.02
N LEU A 723 30.45 -41.61 0.48
CA LEU A 723 31.29 -42.51 -0.32
C LEU A 723 31.70 -43.77 0.48
N SER A 724 32.10 -43.60 1.75
CA SER A 724 32.46 -44.73 2.64
C SER A 724 31.29 -45.66 2.97
N LYS A 725 30.05 -45.17 2.86
CA LYS A 725 28.81 -45.94 3.00
C LYS A 725 28.27 -46.47 1.66
N GLY A 726 29.02 -46.28 0.56
CA GLY A 726 28.73 -46.86 -0.75
C GLY A 726 27.87 -46.01 -1.70
N VAL A 727 27.53 -44.78 -1.32
CA VAL A 727 26.77 -43.82 -2.16
C VAL A 727 27.62 -43.38 -3.35
N LYS A 728 27.01 -43.33 -4.54
CA LYS A 728 27.66 -43.03 -5.83
C LYS A 728 27.09 -41.76 -6.48
N PRO A 729 27.80 -41.16 -7.45
CA PRO A 729 27.25 -40.12 -8.31
C PRO A 729 25.92 -40.53 -8.95
N GLY A 730 24.89 -39.71 -8.78
CA GLY A 730 23.52 -39.96 -9.25
C GLY A 730 22.60 -40.64 -8.24
N ASP A 731 23.12 -41.20 -7.14
CA ASP A 731 22.29 -41.83 -6.11
C ASP A 731 21.45 -40.80 -5.32
N LEU A 732 20.36 -41.31 -4.74
CA LEU A 732 19.52 -40.59 -3.79
C LEU A 732 19.76 -41.10 -2.36
N VAL A 733 19.81 -40.18 -1.40
CA VAL A 733 19.91 -40.48 0.04
C VAL A 733 18.68 -39.91 0.76
N ALA A 734 17.91 -40.74 1.46
CA ALA A 734 16.72 -40.28 2.15
C ALA A 734 17.10 -39.54 3.45
N LEU A 735 16.74 -38.27 3.57
CA LEU A 735 16.99 -37.47 4.78
C LEU A 735 15.73 -37.38 5.64
N ILE A 736 15.83 -37.85 6.88
CA ILE A 736 14.76 -37.78 7.90
C ILE A 736 15.27 -36.96 9.08
N MET A 737 15.22 -35.63 8.92
CA MET A 737 15.95 -34.71 9.79
C MET A 737 15.14 -33.46 10.16
N ARG A 738 15.41 -32.84 11.31
CA ARG A 738 14.88 -31.51 11.71
C ARG A 738 15.71 -30.40 11.07
N ASN A 739 15.27 -29.15 11.21
CA ASN A 739 16.06 -27.99 10.78
C ASN A 739 17.31 -27.82 11.67
N THR A 740 18.45 -28.29 11.17
CA THR A 740 19.77 -28.18 11.81
C THR A 740 20.80 -27.66 10.81
N PRO A 741 21.97 -27.16 11.26
CA PRO A 741 23.11 -26.93 10.37
C PRO A 741 23.49 -28.21 9.61
N ASP A 742 23.51 -29.35 10.30
CA ASP A 742 23.81 -30.67 9.73
C ASP A 742 22.92 -31.03 8.53
N PHE A 743 21.62 -30.66 8.53
CA PHE A 743 20.73 -30.88 7.37
C PHE A 743 21.30 -30.25 6.10
N MET A 744 21.75 -29.01 6.19
CA MET A 744 22.25 -28.24 5.05
C MET A 744 23.66 -28.68 4.64
N LEU A 745 24.52 -28.98 5.62
CA LEU A 745 25.87 -29.50 5.41
C LEU A 745 25.84 -30.90 4.77
N THR A 746 24.90 -31.76 5.19
CA THR A 746 24.61 -33.07 4.58
C THR A 746 24.22 -32.92 3.11
N TRP A 747 23.28 -32.02 2.80
CA TRP A 747 22.83 -31.74 1.43
C TRP A 747 23.98 -31.22 0.54
N MET A 748 24.81 -30.32 1.07
CA MET A 748 26.02 -29.83 0.38
C MET A 748 27.08 -30.92 0.19
N GLY A 749 27.21 -31.84 1.13
CA GLY A 749 28.07 -33.02 1.00
C GLY A 749 27.62 -33.98 -0.10
N LEU A 750 26.31 -34.21 -0.25
CA LEU A 750 25.76 -34.99 -1.37
C LEU A 750 26.06 -34.33 -2.72
N PHE A 751 25.86 -33.01 -2.84
CA PHE A 751 26.26 -32.27 -4.05
C PHE A 751 27.76 -32.38 -4.36
N SER A 752 28.61 -32.48 -3.33
CA SER A 752 30.05 -32.65 -3.49
C SER A 752 30.42 -33.99 -4.12
N ILE A 753 29.56 -35.02 -4.05
CA ILE A 753 29.80 -36.34 -4.66
C ILE A 753 28.85 -36.66 -5.83
N GLY A 754 28.12 -35.66 -6.34
CA GLY A 754 27.19 -35.82 -7.45
C GLY A 754 25.88 -36.56 -7.10
N ALA A 755 25.60 -36.75 -5.80
CA ALA A 755 24.37 -37.34 -5.28
C ALA A 755 23.38 -36.23 -4.84
N ALA A 756 22.16 -36.62 -4.45
CA ALA A 756 21.14 -35.68 -3.96
C ALA A 756 20.26 -36.28 -2.85
N PRO A 757 19.60 -35.46 -2.02
CA PRO A 757 18.69 -35.97 -1.00
C PRO A 757 17.27 -36.23 -1.51
N ALA A 758 16.60 -37.22 -0.91
CA ALA A 758 15.15 -37.32 -0.89
C ALA A 758 14.61 -36.76 0.43
N MET A 759 13.75 -35.74 0.36
CA MET A 759 13.31 -34.95 1.51
C MET A 759 12.12 -35.57 2.23
N ILE A 760 12.38 -36.50 3.13
CA ILE A 760 11.32 -37.21 3.85
C ILE A 760 10.77 -36.35 4.98
N ASN A 761 9.44 -36.33 5.13
CA ASN A 761 8.78 -35.66 6.24
C ASN A 761 8.89 -36.50 7.51
N HIS A 762 9.61 -35.99 8.51
CA HIS A 762 9.88 -36.68 9.78
C HIS A 762 8.65 -36.88 10.70
N HIS A 763 7.46 -36.39 10.31
CA HIS A 763 6.19 -36.70 10.98
C HIS A 763 5.42 -37.88 10.36
N LEU A 764 5.90 -38.49 9.27
CA LEU A 764 5.26 -39.67 8.68
C LEU A 764 5.54 -40.93 9.52
N THR A 765 4.56 -41.83 9.56
CA THR A 765 4.64 -43.11 10.30
C THR A 765 4.19 -44.28 9.42
N GLY A 766 4.61 -45.50 9.77
CA GLY A 766 4.22 -46.75 9.13
C GLY A 766 4.16 -46.69 7.59
N LYS A 767 3.02 -47.11 7.02
CA LYS A 767 2.81 -47.18 5.56
C LYS A 767 3.01 -45.86 4.81
N ALA A 768 2.79 -44.70 5.44
CA ALA A 768 2.99 -43.41 4.79
C ALA A 768 4.46 -42.97 4.77
N LEU A 769 5.25 -43.46 5.74
CA LEU A 769 6.71 -43.32 5.76
C LEU A 769 7.35 -44.28 4.74
N LEU A 770 7.00 -45.57 4.79
CA LEU A 770 7.45 -46.60 3.86
C LEU A 770 7.21 -46.21 2.39
N HIS A 771 5.98 -45.79 2.04
CA HIS A 771 5.64 -45.31 0.69
C HIS A 771 6.55 -44.16 0.19
N CYS A 772 6.99 -43.27 1.08
CA CYS A 772 7.92 -42.19 0.69
C CYS A 772 9.36 -42.68 0.57
N LEU A 773 9.76 -43.72 1.31
CA LEU A 773 11.09 -44.32 1.24
C LEU A 773 11.24 -45.20 -0.01
N ASP A 774 10.29 -46.10 -0.27
CA ASP A 774 10.20 -46.91 -1.50
C ASP A 774 10.29 -46.04 -2.76
N ILE A 775 9.41 -45.03 -2.89
CA ILE A 775 9.43 -44.10 -4.03
C ILE A 775 10.79 -43.43 -4.19
N SER A 776 11.53 -43.15 -3.11
CA SER A 776 12.84 -42.48 -3.19
C SER A 776 13.92 -43.34 -3.84
N THR A 777 13.78 -44.67 -3.86
CA THR A 777 14.82 -45.64 -4.28
C THR A 777 16.18 -45.48 -3.56
N ALA A 778 16.18 -44.85 -2.39
CA ALA A 778 17.39 -44.55 -1.64
C ALA A 778 17.83 -45.73 -0.77
N ASN A 779 18.92 -46.40 -1.16
CA ASN A 779 19.51 -47.52 -0.40
C ASN A 779 20.17 -47.08 0.93
N LEU A 780 20.19 -45.77 1.23
CA LEU A 780 20.68 -45.22 2.49
C LEU A 780 19.68 -44.20 3.04
N VAL A 781 19.32 -44.35 4.31
CA VAL A 781 18.44 -43.44 5.06
C VAL A 781 19.27 -42.79 6.17
N PHE A 782 19.39 -41.47 6.13
CA PHE A 782 20.17 -40.67 7.10
C PHE A 782 19.22 -39.91 8.02
N VAL A 783 19.35 -40.15 9.33
CA VAL A 783 18.30 -39.85 10.33
C VAL A 783 18.87 -38.98 11.46
N ASP A 784 18.12 -37.96 11.87
CA ASP A 784 18.44 -37.09 13.02
C ASP A 784 18.07 -37.76 14.34
N GLY A 785 18.90 -37.61 15.38
CA GLY A 785 18.78 -38.27 16.70
C GLY A 785 17.67 -37.71 17.60
N ASP A 786 16.53 -37.31 17.04
CA ASP A 786 15.34 -36.94 17.79
C ASP A 786 14.56 -38.21 18.20
N ASP A 787 14.25 -38.36 19.48
CA ASP A 787 13.54 -39.55 20.01
C ASP A 787 12.27 -39.87 19.20
N HIS A 788 11.49 -38.86 18.80
CA HIS A 788 10.26 -39.06 18.04
C HIS A 788 10.48 -39.35 16.54
N ILE A 789 11.70 -39.17 16.03
CA ILE A 789 12.09 -39.65 14.70
C ILE A 789 12.61 -41.09 14.82
N LEU A 790 13.39 -41.38 15.85
CA LEU A 790 13.89 -42.72 16.17
C LEU A 790 12.75 -43.71 16.44
N GLU A 791 11.72 -43.31 17.20
CA GLU A 791 10.47 -44.07 17.39
C GLU A 791 9.87 -44.50 16.05
N ARG A 792 9.58 -43.53 15.16
CA ARG A 792 8.94 -43.74 13.86
C ARG A 792 9.78 -44.55 12.88
N ILE A 793 11.10 -44.49 12.99
CA ILE A 793 12.01 -45.30 12.18
C ILE A 793 12.14 -46.71 12.73
N ASN A 794 12.15 -46.89 14.05
CA ASN A 794 12.15 -48.20 14.68
C ASN A 794 10.84 -48.97 14.43
N GLU A 795 9.70 -48.29 14.28
CA GLU A 795 8.42 -48.90 13.81
C GLU A 795 8.56 -49.64 12.47
N VAL A 796 9.37 -49.13 11.54
CA VAL A 796 9.51 -49.63 10.16
C VAL A 796 10.87 -50.27 9.85
N ARG A 797 11.79 -50.26 10.82
CA ARG A 797 13.19 -50.69 10.67
C ARG A 797 13.32 -52.10 10.07
N GLY A 798 12.56 -53.05 10.60
CA GLY A 798 12.65 -54.45 10.17
C GLY A 798 12.20 -54.69 8.72
N GLU A 799 11.33 -53.84 8.19
CA GLU A 799 10.95 -53.87 6.76
C GLU A 799 12.10 -53.28 5.93
N LEU A 800 12.58 -52.08 6.27
CA LEU A 800 13.66 -51.39 5.55
C LEU A 800 14.99 -52.17 5.52
N GLU A 801 15.45 -52.68 6.67
CA GLU A 801 16.69 -53.47 6.77
C GLU A 801 16.53 -54.84 6.10
N GLY A 802 15.32 -55.41 6.10
CA GLY A 802 14.99 -56.64 5.36
C GLY A 802 15.04 -56.48 3.84
N GLU A 803 14.73 -55.28 3.34
CA GLU A 803 14.89 -54.89 1.93
C GLU A 803 16.32 -54.46 1.57
N GLY A 804 17.25 -54.47 2.55
CA GLY A 804 18.67 -54.14 2.35
C GLY A 804 19.00 -52.65 2.48
N THR A 805 18.07 -51.83 3.00
CA THR A 805 18.27 -50.39 3.20
C THR A 805 19.19 -50.12 4.39
N ASN A 806 20.24 -49.33 4.18
CA ASN A 806 21.20 -48.96 5.22
C ASN A 806 20.70 -47.74 6.02
N ILE A 807 20.27 -47.95 7.27
CA ILE A 807 19.83 -46.87 8.17
C ILE A 807 21.02 -46.36 8.99
N VAL A 808 21.30 -45.06 8.89
CA VAL A 808 22.40 -44.39 9.57
C VAL A 808 21.85 -43.26 10.44
N MET A 809 22.09 -43.33 11.75
CA MET A 809 21.79 -42.24 12.68
C MET A 809 22.94 -41.23 12.66
N LEU A 810 22.60 -39.94 12.56
CA LEU A 810 23.57 -38.85 12.57
C LEU A 810 24.36 -38.81 13.88
N ASP A 811 23.70 -39.01 15.02
CA ASP A 811 24.36 -38.88 16.33
C ASP A 811 25.39 -39.99 16.58
N ASP A 812 25.19 -41.20 16.04
CA ASP A 812 26.17 -42.30 16.08
C ASP A 812 27.45 -42.00 15.28
N VAL A 813 27.38 -41.11 14.28
CA VAL A 813 28.47 -40.86 13.32
C VAL A 813 28.98 -39.43 13.29
N ARG A 814 28.34 -38.47 13.97
CA ARG A 814 28.72 -37.05 13.93
C ARG A 814 30.19 -36.86 14.32
N ASP A 815 30.67 -37.52 15.38
CA ASP A 815 32.07 -37.45 15.78
C ASP A 815 33.04 -38.09 14.77
N GLN A 816 32.63 -39.18 14.11
CA GLN A 816 33.44 -39.78 13.03
C GLN A 816 33.59 -38.80 11.85
N ILE A 817 32.48 -38.15 11.45
CA ILE A 817 32.46 -37.18 10.36
C ILE A 817 33.25 -35.92 10.74
N TYR A 818 32.97 -35.33 11.90
CA TYR A 818 33.52 -34.02 12.30
C TYR A 818 34.98 -34.08 12.74
N ASN A 819 35.36 -35.11 13.51
CA ASN A 819 36.60 -35.12 14.29
C ASN A 819 37.62 -36.17 13.82
N GLN A 820 37.18 -37.23 13.13
CA GLN A 820 38.05 -38.33 12.67
C GLN A 820 38.31 -38.30 11.14
N THR A 821 37.38 -37.74 10.36
CA THR A 821 37.52 -37.57 8.90
C THR A 821 38.21 -36.24 8.61
N LYS A 822 39.21 -36.20 7.72
CA LYS A 822 39.83 -34.93 7.28
C LYS A 822 38.92 -34.23 6.26
N PRO A 823 38.90 -32.88 6.16
CA PRO A 823 38.20 -32.19 5.08
C PRO A 823 39.01 -32.25 3.77
N GLU A 824 38.91 -33.37 3.06
CA GLU A 824 39.58 -33.58 1.77
C GLU A 824 38.58 -33.43 0.62
N ARG A 825 38.84 -32.47 -0.27
CA ARG A 825 37.96 -32.11 -1.40
C ARG A 825 37.72 -33.30 -2.33
N PRO A 826 36.46 -33.78 -2.50
CA PRO A 826 36.17 -34.86 -3.45
C PRO A 826 36.51 -34.46 -4.89
N GLY A 827 37.11 -35.37 -5.66
CA GLY A 827 37.53 -35.12 -7.04
C GLY A 827 36.37 -34.79 -7.98
N ASP A 828 36.65 -34.05 -9.06
CA ASP A 828 35.62 -33.53 -9.98
C ASP A 828 34.99 -34.63 -10.85
N GLU A 829 35.65 -35.78 -10.99
CA GLU A 829 35.12 -36.97 -11.66
C GLU A 829 33.80 -37.47 -11.08
N LEU A 830 33.59 -37.31 -9.77
CA LEU A 830 32.32 -37.62 -9.09
C LEU A 830 31.16 -36.71 -9.51
N ARG A 831 31.43 -35.58 -10.15
CA ARG A 831 30.40 -34.59 -10.55
C ARG A 831 30.19 -34.52 -12.07
N ASN A 832 31.01 -35.21 -12.86
CA ASN A 832 30.95 -35.24 -14.34
C ASN A 832 29.60 -35.71 -14.93
N GLY A 833 28.83 -36.54 -14.22
CA GLY A 833 27.51 -37.00 -14.65
C GLY A 833 26.35 -36.03 -14.36
N VAL A 834 26.58 -35.00 -13.54
CA VAL A 834 25.55 -34.06 -13.11
C VAL A 834 25.16 -33.16 -14.29
N ASN A 835 23.86 -33.18 -14.63
CA ASN A 835 23.31 -32.46 -15.78
C ASN A 835 22.00 -31.75 -15.39
N GLY A 836 21.36 -31.09 -16.35
CA GLY A 836 20.19 -30.25 -16.08
C GLY A 836 18.98 -30.99 -15.51
N GLY A 837 18.82 -32.27 -15.84
CA GLY A 837 17.75 -33.13 -15.33
C GLY A 837 18.10 -33.94 -14.07
N SER A 838 19.35 -33.87 -13.59
CA SER A 838 19.74 -34.48 -12.31
C SER A 838 18.92 -33.88 -11.16
N PRO A 839 18.67 -34.61 -10.07
CA PRO A 839 18.01 -34.07 -8.89
C PRO A 839 18.90 -33.05 -8.16
N MET A 840 18.33 -31.89 -7.82
CA MET A 840 18.76 -31.06 -6.70
C MET A 840 18.24 -31.66 -5.38
N ALA A 841 17.00 -32.17 -5.40
CA ALA A 841 16.38 -32.98 -4.35
C ALA A 841 15.06 -33.60 -4.88
N LEU A 842 14.55 -34.64 -4.21
CA LEU A 842 13.13 -35.02 -4.29
C LEU A 842 12.33 -34.33 -3.18
N PHE A 843 11.24 -33.63 -3.52
CA PHE A 843 10.30 -33.04 -2.55
C PHE A 843 8.92 -33.71 -2.65
N TYR A 844 8.30 -34.00 -1.50
CA TYR A 844 7.02 -34.73 -1.46
C TYR A 844 5.81 -33.79 -1.38
N THR A 845 4.85 -34.00 -2.28
CA THR A 845 3.61 -33.22 -2.35
C THR A 845 2.44 -33.98 -1.71
N SER A 846 1.76 -33.35 -0.75
CA SER A 846 0.61 -33.92 -0.02
C SER A 846 -0.68 -33.80 -0.86
N GLY A 847 -0.77 -34.58 -1.94
CA GLY A 847 -1.86 -34.50 -2.91
C GLY A 847 -3.25 -34.72 -2.29
N THR A 848 -4.25 -33.99 -2.80
CA THR A 848 -5.63 -33.87 -2.26
C THR A 848 -6.44 -35.18 -2.21
N THR A 849 -5.90 -36.30 -2.66
CA THR A 849 -6.64 -37.56 -2.90
C THR A 849 -5.83 -38.84 -2.60
N GLY A 850 -4.73 -38.79 -1.83
CA GLY A 850 -3.98 -40.02 -1.50
C GLY A 850 -2.58 -39.80 -0.89
N PHE A 851 -1.75 -40.85 -0.93
CA PHE A 851 -0.37 -40.81 -0.45
C PHE A 851 0.50 -39.74 -1.15
N PRO A 852 1.59 -39.27 -0.51
CA PRO A 852 2.44 -38.23 -1.07
C PRO A 852 3.08 -38.61 -2.41
N LYS A 853 3.32 -37.62 -3.27
CA LYS A 853 3.99 -37.81 -4.57
C LYS A 853 5.34 -37.11 -4.57
N ALA A 854 6.42 -37.84 -4.80
CA ALA A 854 7.76 -37.28 -4.99
C ALA A 854 7.82 -36.46 -6.28
N CYS A 855 8.33 -35.25 -6.19
CA CYS A 855 8.60 -34.36 -7.31
C CYS A 855 10.11 -34.13 -7.42
N ILE A 856 10.67 -34.34 -8.62
CA ILE A 856 12.06 -34.00 -8.90
C ILE A 856 12.17 -32.48 -8.99
N LEU A 857 13.02 -31.88 -8.17
CA LEU A 857 13.49 -30.52 -8.41
C LEU A 857 14.82 -30.61 -9.18
N PRO A 858 14.90 -30.16 -10.44
CA PRO A 858 16.08 -30.39 -11.28
C PRO A 858 17.25 -29.46 -10.93
N THR A 859 18.49 -29.93 -11.11
CA THR A 859 19.73 -29.16 -10.88
C THR A 859 19.77 -27.87 -11.70
N ALA A 860 19.24 -27.85 -12.93
CA ALA A 860 19.14 -26.61 -13.72
C ALA A 860 18.26 -25.53 -13.04
N TYR A 861 17.24 -25.93 -12.28
CA TYR A 861 16.40 -25.00 -11.52
C TYR A 861 17.13 -24.50 -10.27
N GLY A 862 17.83 -25.37 -9.54
CA GLY A 862 18.70 -24.98 -8.42
C GLY A 862 19.84 -24.04 -8.86
N PHE A 863 20.42 -24.27 -10.03
CA PHE A 863 21.46 -23.44 -10.63
C PHE A 863 20.92 -22.05 -11.05
N GLN A 864 19.69 -21.99 -11.59
CA GLN A 864 19.00 -20.72 -11.83
C GLN A 864 18.77 -19.95 -10.52
N LEU A 865 18.45 -20.64 -9.42
CA LEU A 865 18.27 -20.00 -8.12
C LEU A 865 19.60 -19.49 -7.53
N GLY A 866 20.69 -20.27 -7.62
CA GLY A 866 22.02 -19.89 -7.10
C GLY A 866 22.74 -18.77 -7.86
N LEU A 867 22.38 -18.54 -9.13
CA LEU A 867 22.78 -17.32 -9.87
C LEU A 867 21.80 -16.16 -9.69
N GLY A 868 20.68 -16.41 -9.01
CA GLY A 868 19.58 -15.48 -8.90
C GLY A 868 19.79 -14.46 -7.80
N ASN A 869 20.45 -13.34 -8.13
CA ASN A 869 20.36 -12.06 -7.42
C ASN A 869 18.89 -11.57 -7.42
N THR A 870 18.05 -12.27 -6.68
CA THR A 870 16.59 -12.13 -6.59
C THR A 870 16.18 -10.84 -5.88
N TRP A 871 17.16 -10.15 -5.29
CA TRP A 871 17.11 -9.01 -4.40
C TRP A 871 17.13 -7.65 -5.14
N GLU A 872 16.74 -7.65 -6.42
CA GLU A 872 17.00 -6.62 -7.44
C GLU A 872 16.60 -5.16 -7.14
N ASN A 873 15.96 -4.88 -6.01
CA ASN A 873 15.42 -3.59 -5.59
C ASN A 873 16.14 -2.94 -4.38
N TYR A 874 17.16 -3.58 -3.79
CA TYR A 874 17.93 -3.01 -2.66
C TYR A 874 19.43 -2.88 -2.97
N PRO A 875 20.08 -1.74 -2.67
CA PRO A 875 21.53 -1.66 -2.59
C PRO A 875 22.00 -2.43 -1.35
N VAL A 876 22.93 -3.37 -1.54
CA VAL A 876 23.41 -4.25 -0.47
C VAL A 876 24.74 -3.72 0.05
N GLU A 877 24.66 -2.80 1.03
CA GLU A 877 25.83 -2.32 1.79
C GLU A 877 26.17 -3.25 2.97
N THR A 878 25.28 -4.17 3.33
CA THR A 878 25.41 -5.10 4.47
C THR A 878 25.31 -6.57 4.04
N PRO A 879 26.16 -7.48 4.59
CA PRO A 879 26.04 -8.92 4.36
C PRO A 879 24.66 -9.45 4.79
N GLN A 880 24.07 -10.30 3.95
CA GLN A 880 22.66 -10.67 4.09
C GLN A 880 22.46 -11.96 4.90
N ARG A 881 21.48 -11.90 5.82
CA ARG A 881 21.26 -12.91 6.87
C ARG A 881 19.79 -13.31 6.91
N VAL A 882 19.48 -14.54 6.51
CA VAL A 882 18.11 -15.00 6.28
C VAL A 882 17.71 -16.04 7.32
N TYR A 883 16.73 -15.72 8.18
CA TYR A 883 16.19 -16.67 9.15
C TYR A 883 15.15 -17.60 8.54
N CYS A 884 15.29 -18.90 8.78
CA CYS A 884 14.33 -19.90 8.33
C CYS A 884 13.98 -20.89 9.46
N CYS A 885 12.72 -20.82 9.92
CA CYS A 885 12.11 -21.79 10.81
C CYS A 885 11.04 -22.67 10.13
N MET A 886 10.95 -22.59 8.79
CA MET A 886 10.07 -23.43 7.96
C MET A 886 10.76 -24.76 7.64
N PRO A 887 10.06 -25.91 7.64
CA PRO A 887 10.72 -27.22 7.54
C PRO A 887 11.50 -27.41 6.24
N TYR A 888 12.77 -27.82 6.33
CA TYR A 888 13.65 -27.98 5.18
C TYR A 888 13.24 -29.12 4.24
N TYR A 889 12.48 -30.11 4.71
CA TYR A 889 11.88 -31.14 3.86
C TYR A 889 10.67 -30.63 3.04
N HIS A 890 10.19 -29.40 3.27
CA HIS A 890 9.16 -28.75 2.47
C HIS A 890 9.74 -27.69 1.53
N GLY A 891 9.13 -27.52 0.36
CA GLY A 891 9.64 -26.63 -0.69
C GLY A 891 9.88 -25.18 -0.24
N THR A 892 8.99 -24.61 0.58
CA THR A 892 9.16 -23.24 1.11
C THR A 892 10.33 -23.11 2.07
N GLY A 893 10.67 -24.15 2.84
CA GLY A 893 11.84 -24.15 3.72
C GLY A 893 13.12 -24.46 2.94
N GLY A 894 13.20 -25.68 2.41
CA GLY A 894 14.44 -26.23 1.84
C GLY A 894 14.91 -25.54 0.56
N ILE A 895 14.03 -25.32 -0.41
CA ILE A 895 14.41 -24.71 -1.70
C ILE A 895 14.88 -23.28 -1.47
N THR A 896 14.15 -22.52 -0.65
CA THR A 896 14.54 -21.14 -0.30
C THR A 896 15.84 -21.12 0.48
N SER A 897 15.98 -21.92 1.54
CA SER A 897 17.20 -21.90 2.38
C SER A 897 18.45 -22.32 1.60
N MET A 898 18.34 -23.33 0.72
CA MET A 898 19.43 -23.70 -0.17
C MET A 898 19.71 -22.59 -1.21
N ALA A 899 18.68 -21.99 -1.81
CA ALA A 899 18.87 -20.89 -2.75
C ALA A 899 19.60 -19.69 -2.12
N GLN A 900 19.31 -19.33 -0.87
CA GLN A 900 19.99 -18.22 -0.20
C GLN A 900 21.48 -18.55 0.06
N LEU A 901 21.80 -19.78 0.47
CA LEU A 901 23.20 -20.24 0.59
C LEU A 901 23.94 -20.25 -0.74
N LEU A 902 23.31 -20.70 -1.83
CA LEU A 902 23.93 -20.70 -3.16
C LEU A 902 24.19 -19.28 -3.70
N ASN A 903 23.41 -18.28 -3.27
CA ASN A 903 23.68 -16.85 -3.53
C ASN A 903 24.66 -16.22 -2.51
N GLY A 904 25.19 -16.98 -1.56
CA GLY A 904 26.16 -16.50 -0.56
C GLY A 904 25.56 -15.72 0.63
N ALA A 905 24.26 -15.80 0.90
CA ALA A 905 23.67 -15.23 2.11
C ALA A 905 23.90 -16.17 3.31
N THR A 906 24.09 -15.62 4.52
CA THR A 906 24.13 -16.40 5.76
C THR A 906 22.74 -16.97 6.03
N LEU A 907 22.64 -18.28 6.27
CA LEU A 907 21.39 -18.91 6.69
C LEU A 907 21.32 -19.04 8.21
N CYS A 908 20.30 -18.44 8.81
CA CYS A 908 20.03 -18.50 10.24
C CYS A 908 18.96 -19.59 10.51
N VAL A 909 19.40 -20.71 11.07
CA VAL A 909 18.61 -21.93 11.22
C VAL A 909 17.72 -21.85 12.47
N GLY A 910 16.41 -21.76 12.26
CA GLY A 910 15.40 -21.96 13.30
C GLY A 910 14.95 -23.44 13.35
N PRO A 911 15.13 -24.18 14.46
CA PRO A 911 14.80 -25.61 14.52
C PRO A 911 13.32 -25.95 14.29
N LYS A 912 12.42 -25.06 14.71
CA LYS A 912 10.97 -25.07 14.42
C LYS A 912 10.38 -23.69 14.69
N PHE A 913 9.24 -23.37 14.07
CA PHE A 913 8.50 -22.15 14.39
C PHE A 913 8.04 -22.14 15.86
N SER A 914 8.09 -20.96 16.49
CA SER A 914 7.79 -20.77 17.91
C SER A 914 7.50 -19.29 18.18
N VAL A 915 6.23 -18.88 18.22
CA VAL A 915 5.79 -17.47 18.38
C VAL A 915 6.56 -16.73 19.48
N SER A 916 6.72 -17.36 20.65
CA SER A 916 7.40 -16.79 21.83
C SER A 916 8.92 -16.63 21.71
N ARG A 917 9.58 -17.27 20.74
CA ARG A 917 11.04 -17.19 20.52
C ARG A 917 11.43 -16.54 19.19
N PHE A 918 10.52 -16.50 18.21
CA PHE A 918 10.80 -16.07 16.85
C PHE A 918 11.56 -14.73 16.79
N TRP A 919 11.03 -13.68 17.43
CA TRP A 919 11.68 -12.36 17.40
C TRP A 919 12.99 -12.29 18.20
N GLN A 920 13.21 -13.21 19.15
CA GLN A 920 14.48 -13.31 19.86
C GLN A 920 15.54 -14.03 19.01
N ASP A 921 15.17 -15.08 18.27
CA ASP A 921 16.06 -15.68 17.28
C ASP A 921 16.42 -14.69 16.17
N ILE A 922 15.46 -13.90 15.68
CA ILE A 922 15.68 -12.85 14.67
C ILE A 922 16.74 -11.83 15.13
N ARG A 923 16.65 -11.36 16.39
CA ARG A 923 17.64 -10.45 16.98
C ARG A 923 19.00 -11.13 17.15
N ASP A 924 19.04 -12.28 17.82
CA ASP A 924 20.28 -12.97 18.18
C ASP A 924 21.01 -13.58 16.95
N SER A 925 20.31 -13.70 15.82
CA SER A 925 20.89 -14.07 14.53
C SER A 925 21.20 -12.87 13.62
N GLU A 926 20.88 -11.64 14.03
CA GLU A 926 20.99 -10.41 13.25
C GLU A 926 20.29 -10.48 11.88
N ALA A 927 19.17 -11.20 11.79
CA ALA A 927 18.51 -11.49 10.51
C ALA A 927 17.98 -10.21 9.83
N THR A 928 18.35 -10.02 8.57
CA THR A 928 17.84 -8.94 7.70
C THR A 928 16.57 -9.36 6.96
N TRP A 929 16.37 -10.66 6.78
CA TRP A 929 15.20 -11.27 6.12
C TRP A 929 14.74 -12.52 6.87
N PHE A 930 13.49 -12.93 6.68
CA PHE A 930 13.06 -14.28 7.07
C PHE A 930 12.12 -14.95 6.07
N VAL A 931 12.11 -16.29 6.12
CA VAL A 931 11.28 -17.17 5.28
C VAL A 931 9.93 -17.43 5.94
N TYR A 932 8.82 -17.23 5.22
CA TYR A 932 7.47 -17.37 5.76
C TYR A 932 6.48 -18.17 4.88
N VAL A 933 5.40 -18.61 5.53
CA VAL A 933 4.10 -18.89 4.91
C VAL A 933 3.04 -18.04 5.62
N GLY A 934 1.95 -17.68 4.95
CA GLY A 934 0.99 -16.68 5.46
C GLY A 934 0.46 -16.91 6.88
N GLU A 935 0.32 -18.18 7.31
CA GLU A 935 -0.13 -18.53 8.67
C GLU A 935 0.92 -18.18 9.74
N THR A 936 2.20 -18.43 9.48
CA THR A 936 3.33 -17.99 10.34
C THR A 936 3.26 -16.49 10.61
N VAL A 937 2.99 -15.70 9.57
CA VAL A 937 2.86 -14.24 9.65
C VAL A 937 1.62 -13.84 10.47
N ARG A 938 0.50 -14.55 10.29
CA ARG A 938 -0.74 -14.32 11.06
C ARG A 938 -0.57 -14.66 12.54
N TYR A 939 0.14 -15.73 12.89
CA TYR A 939 0.45 -16.07 14.29
C TYR A 939 1.35 -15.02 14.96
N LEU A 940 2.35 -14.50 14.25
CA LEU A 940 3.19 -13.41 14.73
C LEU A 940 2.40 -12.09 14.88
N LEU A 941 1.48 -11.78 13.96
CA LEU A 941 0.59 -10.63 14.06
C LEU A 941 -0.41 -10.73 15.23
N SER A 942 -0.78 -11.96 15.61
CA SER A 942 -1.75 -12.26 16.67
C SER A 942 -1.12 -12.37 18.07
N ALA A 943 0.21 -12.44 18.18
CA ALA A 943 0.89 -12.33 19.46
C ALA A 943 0.63 -10.95 20.11
N PRO A 944 0.65 -10.80 21.44
CA PRO A 944 0.55 -9.49 22.08
C PRO A 944 1.58 -8.49 21.53
N PRO A 945 1.24 -7.19 21.35
CA PRO A 945 2.19 -6.15 20.99
C PRO A 945 3.36 -6.05 21.98
N SER A 946 4.56 -5.81 21.46
CA SER A 946 5.80 -5.67 22.25
C SER A 946 6.52 -4.37 21.88
N PRO A 947 7.16 -3.67 22.84
CA PRO A 947 8.05 -2.55 22.50
C PRO A 947 9.21 -3.00 21.58
N LEU A 948 9.57 -4.29 21.62
CA LEU A 948 10.62 -4.89 20.80
C LEU A 948 10.14 -5.28 19.39
N ASP A 949 8.89 -5.00 19.00
CA ASP A 949 8.32 -5.39 17.69
C ASP A 949 9.01 -4.69 16.50
N LYS A 950 9.81 -3.63 16.73
CA LYS A 950 10.61 -2.95 15.70
C LYS A 950 12.11 -2.96 15.98
N GLU A 951 12.53 -3.66 17.03
CA GLU A 951 13.94 -3.76 17.43
C GLU A 951 14.58 -4.99 16.78
N HIS A 952 14.86 -4.89 15.49
CA HIS A 952 15.48 -5.95 14.68
C HIS A 952 16.03 -5.42 13.34
N ASN A 953 16.93 -6.17 12.71
CA ASN A 953 17.49 -5.85 11.39
C ASN A 953 16.55 -6.20 10.21
N VAL A 954 15.40 -6.83 10.45
CA VAL A 954 14.51 -7.30 9.39
C VAL A 954 13.85 -6.11 8.68
N HIS A 955 14.18 -5.93 7.40
CA HIS A 955 13.55 -4.93 6.54
C HIS A 955 12.59 -5.54 5.51
N SER A 956 12.68 -6.85 5.27
CA SER A 956 11.89 -7.56 4.26
C SER A 956 11.63 -9.01 4.64
N ILE A 957 10.57 -9.59 4.07
CA ILE A 957 10.15 -10.98 4.31
C ILE A 957 9.94 -11.72 2.98
N TYR A 958 10.34 -13.00 2.90
CA TYR A 958 10.24 -13.82 1.69
C TYR A 958 9.35 -15.04 1.92
N GLY A 959 8.33 -15.25 1.09
CA GLY A 959 7.38 -16.33 1.35
C GLY A 959 6.21 -16.41 0.39
N ASN A 960 5.16 -17.13 0.81
CA ASN A 960 3.95 -17.36 0.02
C ASN A 960 2.68 -17.32 0.87
N GLY A 961 1.61 -16.78 0.29
CA GLY A 961 0.25 -16.79 0.82
C GLY A 961 -0.05 -15.66 1.82
N LEU A 962 0.65 -14.52 1.76
CA LEU A 962 0.29 -13.38 2.60
C LEU A 962 -1.01 -12.73 2.11
N ARG A 963 -2.11 -12.98 2.82
CA ARG A 963 -3.43 -12.45 2.46
C ARG A 963 -3.56 -10.93 2.78
N PRO A 964 -4.46 -10.20 2.09
CA PRO A 964 -4.64 -8.75 2.30
C PRO A 964 -5.04 -8.38 3.74
N ASP A 965 -5.72 -9.27 4.48
CA ASP A 965 -6.09 -9.08 5.90
C ASP A 965 -4.89 -9.00 6.87
N VAL A 966 -3.71 -9.44 6.44
CA VAL A 966 -2.47 -9.48 7.25
C VAL A 966 -1.42 -8.50 6.72
N TRP A 967 -1.35 -8.31 5.39
CA TRP A 967 -0.24 -7.69 4.68
C TRP A 967 0.26 -6.37 5.29
N ASP A 968 -0.56 -5.32 5.30
CA ASP A 968 -0.11 -3.99 5.77
C ASP A 968 0.00 -3.93 7.29
N ARG A 969 -0.91 -4.58 8.03
CA ARG A 969 -0.84 -4.68 9.49
C ARG A 969 0.47 -5.30 9.96
N PHE A 970 1.01 -6.26 9.20
CA PHE A 970 2.31 -6.87 9.49
C PHE A 970 3.48 -5.94 9.14
N LYS A 971 3.45 -5.29 7.96
CA LYS A 971 4.45 -4.26 7.61
C LYS A 971 4.50 -3.13 8.64
N GLU A 972 3.34 -2.61 9.03
CA GLU A 972 3.21 -1.49 9.96
C GLU A 972 3.67 -1.86 11.37
N ARG A 973 3.24 -3.01 11.90
CA ARG A 973 3.63 -3.47 13.24
C ARG A 973 5.13 -3.74 13.35
N PHE A 974 5.71 -4.44 12.39
CA PHE A 974 7.10 -4.88 12.42
C PHE A 974 8.05 -4.02 11.57
N GLY A 975 7.62 -2.83 11.13
CA GLY A 975 8.47 -1.83 10.47
C GLY A 975 9.05 -2.22 9.09
N LEU A 976 8.43 -3.17 8.38
CA LEU A 976 8.98 -3.73 7.14
C LEU A 976 8.79 -2.78 5.94
N THR A 977 9.86 -2.57 5.19
CA THR A 977 9.85 -1.75 3.96
C THR A 977 9.42 -2.54 2.73
N GLN A 978 9.60 -3.87 2.73
CA GLN A 978 9.28 -4.74 1.59
C GLN A 978 8.61 -6.06 2.02
N VAL A 979 7.74 -6.56 1.15
CA VAL A 979 7.23 -7.94 1.18
C VAL A 979 7.58 -8.60 -0.14
N TYR A 980 8.31 -9.71 -0.09
CA TYR A 980 8.57 -10.57 -1.24
C TYR A 980 7.59 -11.75 -1.22
N GLU A 981 6.44 -11.55 -1.83
CA GLU A 981 5.46 -12.62 -2.08
C GLU A 981 5.87 -13.36 -3.36
N MET A 982 5.86 -14.70 -3.31
CA MET A 982 6.02 -15.56 -4.47
C MET A 982 4.88 -16.58 -4.56
N PHE A 983 4.27 -16.70 -5.75
CA PHE A 983 3.45 -17.85 -6.07
C PHE A 983 4.32 -18.88 -6.80
N ASN A 984 4.41 -20.10 -6.28
CA ASN A 984 5.19 -21.18 -6.89
C ASN A 984 4.59 -22.55 -6.58
N GLN A 985 4.77 -23.50 -7.50
CA GLN A 985 4.42 -24.91 -7.33
C GLN A 985 5.66 -25.74 -7.04
N THR A 986 5.55 -26.86 -6.33
CA THR A 986 6.70 -27.77 -6.08
C THR A 986 7.26 -28.33 -7.40
N GLU A 987 6.38 -28.49 -8.38
CA GLU A 987 6.70 -28.86 -9.76
C GLU A 987 7.47 -27.79 -10.55
N GLY A 988 7.65 -26.57 -10.02
CA GLY A 988 8.47 -25.49 -10.61
C GLY A 988 7.92 -24.88 -11.92
N MET A 989 6.79 -25.38 -12.43
CA MET A 989 6.28 -25.04 -13.77
C MET A 989 5.73 -23.61 -13.89
N LEU A 990 5.11 -23.08 -12.83
CA LEU A 990 4.67 -21.68 -12.74
C LEU A 990 5.25 -21.04 -11.49
N THR A 991 6.28 -20.22 -11.67
CA THR A 991 6.79 -19.30 -10.65
C THR A 991 6.43 -17.86 -11.02
N LEU A 992 5.81 -17.15 -10.08
CA LEU A 992 5.57 -15.71 -10.10
C LEU A 992 6.23 -15.10 -8.86
N ALA A 993 6.71 -13.86 -8.98
CA ALA A 993 7.42 -13.16 -7.91
C ALA A 993 7.01 -11.68 -7.85
N ASN A 994 6.88 -11.16 -6.63
CA ASN A 994 6.53 -9.78 -6.35
C ASN A 994 7.37 -9.20 -5.20
N PRO A 995 8.51 -8.54 -5.49
CA PRO A 995 9.31 -7.79 -4.51
C PRO A 995 8.67 -6.44 -4.16
N SER A 996 7.50 -6.48 -3.50
CA SER A 996 6.64 -5.32 -3.26
C SER A 996 7.19 -4.40 -2.19
N ASN A 997 7.64 -3.20 -2.59
CA ASN A 997 8.06 -2.10 -1.73
C ASN A 997 7.17 -0.85 -1.90
N ASN A 998 5.98 -1.03 -2.48
CA ASN A 998 5.06 0.03 -2.88
C ASN A 998 3.62 -0.51 -2.92
N ASP A 999 2.65 0.40 -2.88
CA ASP A 999 1.22 0.06 -2.79
C ASP A 999 0.65 -0.40 -4.13
N PHE A 1000 1.23 0.04 -5.26
CA PHE A 1000 0.82 -0.40 -6.59
C PHE A 1000 0.92 -1.92 -6.72
N THR A 1001 2.00 -2.53 -6.23
CA THR A 1001 2.19 -4.00 -6.27
C THR A 1001 1.69 -4.74 -5.03
N ALA A 1002 1.16 -4.06 -4.01
CA ALA A 1002 0.72 -4.70 -2.77
C ALA A 1002 -0.35 -5.77 -3.01
N HIS A 1003 -0.33 -6.82 -2.19
CA HIS A 1003 -1.27 -7.96 -2.24
C HIS A 1003 -1.26 -8.80 -3.54
N SER A 1004 -0.43 -8.47 -4.52
CA SER A 1004 -0.27 -9.28 -5.73
C SER A 1004 0.78 -10.37 -5.54
N VAL A 1005 0.55 -11.55 -6.14
CA VAL A 1005 1.47 -12.71 -6.07
C VAL A 1005 2.49 -12.73 -7.22
N GLY A 1006 2.48 -11.69 -8.06
CA GLY A 1006 3.40 -11.53 -9.17
C GLY A 1006 3.07 -10.34 -10.06
N HIS A 1007 4.04 -9.85 -10.82
CA HIS A 1007 3.83 -8.76 -11.76
C HIS A 1007 4.62 -8.95 -13.07
N HIS A 1008 3.92 -8.96 -14.21
CA HIS A 1008 4.52 -8.95 -15.56
C HIS A 1008 4.31 -7.60 -16.26
N GLY A 1009 5.36 -6.96 -16.78
CA GLY A 1009 5.25 -5.81 -17.68
C GLY A 1009 4.69 -6.19 -19.06
N ALA A 1010 4.62 -5.25 -19.99
CA ALA A 1010 3.98 -5.44 -21.28
C ALA A 1010 4.67 -6.48 -22.18
N LEU A 1011 6.00 -6.63 -22.09
CA LEU A 1011 6.76 -7.60 -22.88
C LEU A 1011 6.57 -9.01 -22.34
N LEU A 1012 6.55 -9.18 -21.01
CA LEU A 1012 6.24 -10.47 -20.38
C LEU A 1012 4.75 -10.81 -20.49
N ARG A 1013 3.84 -9.81 -20.42
CA ARG A 1013 2.42 -10.01 -20.75
C ARG A 1013 2.25 -10.51 -22.18
N LEU A 1014 2.90 -9.88 -23.16
CA LEU A 1014 2.86 -10.29 -24.57
C LEU A 1014 3.47 -11.68 -24.78
N LYS A 1015 4.70 -11.90 -24.28
CA LYS A 1015 5.43 -13.18 -24.38
C LYS A 1015 4.65 -14.35 -23.78
N TYR A 1016 3.96 -14.13 -22.67
CA TYR A 1016 3.21 -15.16 -21.96
C TYR A 1016 1.71 -15.19 -22.29
N HIS A 1017 1.18 -14.30 -23.14
CA HIS A 1017 -0.26 -14.21 -23.46
C HIS A 1017 -0.85 -15.50 -24.06
N ASN A 1018 -0.03 -16.29 -24.77
CA ASN A 1018 -0.42 -17.60 -25.32
C ASN A 1018 0.45 -18.73 -24.75
N LEU A 1019 1.10 -18.49 -23.60
CA LEU A 1019 1.78 -19.49 -22.79
C LEU A 1019 0.98 -19.77 -21.51
N LEU A 1020 0.68 -18.73 -20.73
CA LEU A 1020 -0.08 -18.79 -19.49
C LEU A 1020 -1.52 -18.33 -19.76
N VAL A 1021 -2.46 -19.26 -19.89
CA VAL A 1021 -3.83 -18.98 -20.36
C VAL A 1021 -4.87 -19.43 -19.32
N PRO A 1022 -5.77 -18.55 -18.86
CA PRO A 1022 -6.83 -18.91 -17.93
C PRO A 1022 -7.98 -19.60 -18.68
N VAL A 1023 -8.55 -20.64 -18.08
CA VAL A 1023 -9.71 -21.37 -18.60
C VAL A 1023 -10.80 -21.53 -17.55
N ALA A 1024 -12.04 -21.63 -18.01
CA ALA A 1024 -13.17 -21.98 -17.16
C ALA A 1024 -13.11 -23.47 -16.78
N VAL A 1025 -13.45 -23.76 -15.52
CA VAL A 1025 -13.48 -25.10 -14.94
C VAL A 1025 -14.85 -25.34 -14.31
N ASP A 1026 -15.30 -26.59 -14.32
CA ASP A 1026 -16.44 -27.00 -13.52
C ASP A 1026 -16.02 -27.18 -12.06
N ALA A 1027 -16.81 -26.64 -11.14
CA ALA A 1027 -16.48 -26.57 -9.71
C ALA A 1027 -16.79 -27.86 -8.92
N GLU A 1028 -17.40 -28.87 -9.55
CA GLU A 1028 -17.78 -30.13 -8.90
C GLU A 1028 -16.87 -31.29 -9.34
N SER A 1029 -16.63 -31.41 -10.64
CA SER A 1029 -15.69 -32.37 -11.23
C SER A 1029 -14.23 -31.89 -11.24
N GLY A 1030 -13.99 -30.58 -11.26
CA GLY A 1030 -12.66 -30.00 -11.49
C GLY A 1030 -12.17 -30.11 -12.95
N ASP A 1031 -13.01 -30.53 -13.89
CA ASP A 1031 -12.66 -30.61 -15.30
C ASP A 1031 -12.78 -29.29 -16.05
N ILE A 1032 -12.08 -29.17 -17.18
CA ILE A 1032 -12.04 -27.94 -17.98
C ILE A 1032 -13.29 -27.87 -18.85
N LEU A 1033 -14.05 -26.77 -18.74
CA LEU A 1033 -15.24 -26.56 -19.56
C LEU A 1033 -14.87 -26.42 -21.03
N ARG A 1034 -15.58 -27.17 -21.88
CA ARG A 1034 -15.36 -27.24 -23.33
C ARG A 1034 -16.60 -26.81 -24.10
N ASN A 1035 -16.40 -26.10 -25.20
CA ASN A 1035 -17.45 -25.68 -26.12
C ASN A 1035 -17.90 -26.83 -27.04
N GLU A 1036 -18.94 -26.57 -27.85
CA GLU A 1036 -19.54 -27.51 -28.82
C GLU A 1036 -18.53 -28.16 -29.79
N LYS A 1037 -17.38 -27.51 -30.03
CA LYS A 1037 -16.30 -28.00 -30.91
C LYS A 1037 -15.25 -28.82 -30.16
N GLY A 1038 -15.50 -29.11 -28.88
CA GLY A 1038 -14.62 -29.86 -27.99
C GLY A 1038 -13.42 -29.08 -27.46
N PHE A 1039 -13.29 -27.78 -27.73
CA PHE A 1039 -12.16 -26.95 -27.27
C PHE A 1039 -12.45 -26.25 -25.94
N ALA A 1040 -11.42 -26.00 -25.13
CA ALA A 1040 -11.55 -25.37 -23.82
C ALA A 1040 -12.07 -23.93 -23.92
N GLN A 1041 -12.89 -23.51 -22.95
CA GLN A 1041 -13.36 -22.15 -22.83
C GLN A 1041 -12.31 -21.27 -22.14
N ARG A 1042 -11.64 -20.41 -22.93
CA ARG A 1042 -10.77 -19.35 -22.41
C ARG A 1042 -11.62 -18.25 -21.77
N VAL A 1043 -11.20 -17.78 -20.60
CA VAL A 1043 -11.80 -16.63 -19.90
C VAL A 1043 -10.92 -15.38 -20.02
N PRO A 1044 -11.45 -14.16 -19.74
CA PRO A 1044 -10.64 -12.96 -19.55
C PRO A 1044 -9.58 -13.15 -18.45
N TYR A 1045 -8.46 -12.44 -18.55
CA TYR A 1045 -7.45 -12.47 -17.48
C TYR A 1045 -7.95 -11.79 -16.20
N GLU A 1046 -8.75 -10.73 -16.35
CA GLU A 1046 -9.29 -9.95 -15.24
C GLU A 1046 -10.35 -10.73 -14.43
N GLU A 1047 -11.08 -11.63 -15.09
CA GLU A 1047 -12.03 -12.58 -14.48
C GLU A 1047 -11.27 -13.72 -13.78
N GLY A 1048 -10.34 -14.36 -14.49
CA GLY A 1048 -9.49 -15.42 -13.97
C GLY A 1048 -10.11 -16.82 -14.00
N GLY A 1049 -9.26 -17.84 -13.80
CA GLY A 1049 -9.61 -19.26 -13.94
C GLY A 1049 -8.39 -20.14 -13.72
N GLU A 1050 -8.46 -21.44 -13.99
CA GLU A 1050 -7.27 -22.32 -13.92
C GLU A 1050 -6.24 -21.84 -14.94
N ILE A 1051 -5.00 -21.61 -14.51
CA ILE A 1051 -3.92 -21.27 -15.44
C ILE A 1051 -3.36 -22.54 -16.08
N LEU A 1052 -3.52 -22.66 -17.39
CA LEU A 1052 -2.81 -23.66 -18.20
C LEU A 1052 -1.50 -23.09 -18.74
N ILE A 1053 -0.47 -23.92 -18.79
CA ILE A 1053 0.85 -23.58 -19.33
C ILE A 1053 1.06 -24.34 -20.63
N LYS A 1054 1.14 -23.65 -21.76
CA LYS A 1054 1.42 -24.26 -23.06
C LYS A 1054 2.83 -24.86 -23.09
N ILE A 1055 2.95 -26.12 -23.49
CA ILE A 1055 4.23 -26.82 -23.59
C ILE A 1055 4.43 -27.41 -25.00
N PRO A 1056 5.69 -27.54 -25.47
CA PRO A 1056 5.99 -28.23 -26.72
C PRO A 1056 5.74 -29.75 -26.66
N GLY A 1057 5.69 -30.34 -25.47
CA GLY A 1057 5.36 -31.75 -25.25
C GLY A 1057 5.60 -32.19 -23.81
N GLU A 1058 5.23 -33.43 -23.49
CA GLU A 1058 5.16 -34.01 -22.14
C GLU A 1058 6.52 -34.25 -21.43
N LYS A 1059 7.64 -33.80 -22.03
CA LYS A 1059 9.00 -33.94 -21.48
C LYS A 1059 9.54 -32.67 -20.78
N VAL A 1060 8.72 -31.63 -20.65
CA VAL A 1060 9.16 -30.32 -20.10
C VAL A 1060 9.03 -30.23 -18.57
N PHE A 1061 8.05 -30.92 -17.98
CA PHE A 1061 8.03 -31.20 -16.55
C PHE A 1061 8.73 -32.53 -16.30
N SER A 1062 9.65 -32.58 -15.33
CA SER A 1062 10.46 -33.77 -15.02
C SER A 1062 9.64 -34.99 -14.55
N GLY A 1063 8.36 -34.78 -14.22
CA GLY A 1063 7.46 -35.81 -13.72
C GLY A 1063 7.45 -35.93 -12.19
N TYR A 1064 6.44 -36.61 -11.68
CA TYR A 1064 6.51 -37.21 -10.36
C TYR A 1064 7.40 -38.46 -10.44
N PHE A 1065 8.40 -38.54 -9.58
CA PHE A 1065 9.38 -39.62 -9.60
C PHE A 1065 8.70 -40.98 -9.40
N ASN A 1066 9.05 -41.94 -10.25
CA ASN A 1066 8.44 -43.27 -10.37
C ASN A 1066 6.89 -43.31 -10.49
N ASN A 1067 6.24 -42.21 -10.90
CA ASN A 1067 4.78 -42.13 -11.01
C ASN A 1067 4.30 -41.54 -12.35
N PRO A 1068 4.31 -42.35 -13.44
CA PRO A 1068 3.90 -41.89 -14.77
C PRO A 1068 2.41 -41.54 -14.85
N GLU A 1069 1.53 -42.25 -14.12
CA GLU A 1069 0.08 -41.99 -14.15
C GLU A 1069 -0.31 -40.67 -13.48
N ALA A 1070 0.31 -40.31 -12.35
CA ALA A 1070 0.13 -38.97 -11.76
C ALA A 1070 0.74 -37.87 -12.65
N THR A 1071 1.83 -38.17 -13.37
CA THR A 1071 2.47 -37.24 -14.31
C THR A 1071 1.59 -36.98 -15.53
N LYS A 1072 1.04 -38.02 -16.15
CA LYS A 1072 0.14 -37.93 -17.30
C LYS A 1072 -1.10 -37.10 -17.01
N LYS A 1073 -1.66 -37.19 -15.79
CA LYS A 1073 -2.80 -36.38 -15.33
C LYS A 1073 -2.53 -34.88 -15.23
N LYS A 1074 -1.27 -34.43 -15.26
CA LYS A 1074 -0.91 -33.00 -15.37
C LYS A 1074 -0.97 -32.46 -16.80
N TYR A 1075 -1.07 -33.32 -17.82
CA TYR A 1075 -1.13 -32.88 -19.22
C TYR A 1075 -2.55 -32.94 -19.78
N ILE A 1076 -2.91 -31.93 -20.57
CA ILE A 1076 -4.16 -31.90 -21.32
C ILE A 1076 -3.91 -31.48 -22.77
N HIS A 1077 -4.54 -32.23 -23.67
CA HIS A 1077 -4.41 -32.08 -25.12
C HIS A 1077 -5.69 -31.49 -25.73
N HIS A 1078 -5.58 -31.01 -26.97
CA HIS A 1078 -6.71 -30.50 -27.76
C HIS A 1078 -7.45 -29.36 -27.04
N VAL A 1079 -6.70 -28.40 -26.51
CA VAL A 1079 -7.20 -27.30 -25.68
C VAL A 1079 -7.74 -26.18 -26.56
N PHE A 1080 -6.95 -25.66 -27.50
CA PHE A 1080 -7.36 -24.58 -28.42
C PHE A 1080 -7.18 -24.91 -29.90
N LYS A 1081 -6.38 -25.93 -30.23
CA LYS A 1081 -6.29 -26.54 -31.55
C LYS A 1081 -6.06 -28.05 -31.44
N LYS A 1082 -6.38 -28.82 -32.48
CA LYS A 1082 -6.08 -30.27 -32.48
C LYS A 1082 -4.57 -30.49 -32.37
N GLY A 1083 -4.13 -31.26 -31.36
CA GLY A 1083 -2.72 -31.57 -31.13
C GLY A 1083 -1.87 -30.43 -30.54
N ASP A 1084 -2.46 -29.47 -29.81
CA ASP A 1084 -1.71 -28.76 -28.77
C ASP A 1084 -1.71 -29.54 -27.45
N CYS A 1085 -0.73 -29.23 -26.59
CA CYS A 1085 -0.55 -29.81 -25.26
C CYS A 1085 -0.27 -28.68 -24.25
N TYR A 1086 -0.89 -28.78 -23.08
CA TYR A 1086 -0.76 -27.85 -21.97
C TYR A 1086 -0.57 -28.60 -20.64
N TYR A 1087 0.20 -28.02 -19.73
CA TYR A 1087 0.27 -28.43 -18.34
C TYR A 1087 -0.85 -27.76 -17.53
N ARG A 1088 -1.63 -28.55 -16.79
CA ARG A 1088 -2.61 -28.12 -15.79
C ARG A 1088 -1.89 -27.73 -14.50
N THR A 1089 -1.98 -26.47 -14.08
CA THR A 1089 -1.42 -26.06 -12.78
C THR A 1089 -2.24 -26.64 -11.62
N GLY A 1090 -3.57 -26.64 -11.73
CA GLY A 1090 -4.47 -26.88 -10.61
C GLY A 1090 -4.69 -25.68 -9.69
N ASP A 1091 -4.22 -24.49 -10.07
CA ASP A 1091 -4.40 -23.23 -9.31
C ASP A 1091 -5.13 -22.18 -10.17
N CYS A 1092 -6.08 -21.47 -9.57
CA CYS A 1092 -6.83 -20.40 -10.21
C CYS A 1092 -6.22 -19.03 -9.90
N LEU A 1093 -5.95 -18.25 -10.94
CA LEU A 1093 -5.43 -16.89 -10.83
C LEU A 1093 -6.13 -15.94 -11.81
N ARG A 1094 -6.25 -14.68 -11.39
CA ARG A 1094 -6.57 -13.55 -12.27
C ARG A 1094 -5.34 -12.65 -12.46
N ARG A 1095 -5.29 -11.92 -13.57
CA ARG A 1095 -4.31 -10.86 -13.81
C ARG A 1095 -5.01 -9.62 -14.33
N ASP A 1096 -4.73 -8.47 -13.74
CA ASP A 1096 -5.27 -7.20 -14.23
C ASP A 1096 -4.57 -6.70 -15.52
N ARG A 1097 -5.01 -5.53 -15.97
CA ARG A 1097 -4.51 -4.86 -17.20
C ARG A 1097 -3.10 -4.30 -17.04
N ASP A 1098 -2.74 -3.90 -15.83
CA ASP A 1098 -1.44 -3.33 -15.48
C ASP A 1098 -0.36 -4.40 -15.34
N GLY A 1099 -0.77 -5.63 -15.00
CA GLY A 1099 0.03 -6.85 -15.04
C GLY A 1099 0.20 -7.58 -13.71
N ARG A 1100 -0.53 -7.16 -12.67
CA ARG A 1100 -0.54 -7.75 -11.34
C ARG A 1100 -1.37 -9.03 -11.32
N TRP A 1101 -0.80 -10.10 -10.81
CA TRP A 1101 -1.45 -11.39 -10.62
C TRP A 1101 -1.99 -11.52 -9.20
N TYR A 1102 -3.19 -12.08 -9.07
CA TYR A 1102 -3.81 -12.39 -7.79
C TYR A 1102 -4.19 -13.86 -7.78
N PHE A 1103 -3.77 -14.59 -6.75
CA PHE A 1103 -4.26 -15.94 -6.48
C PHE A 1103 -5.73 -15.86 -6.09
N MET A 1104 -6.56 -16.76 -6.64
CA MET A 1104 -8.00 -16.79 -6.38
C MET A 1104 -8.35 -17.98 -5.48
N ASP A 1105 -8.04 -19.20 -5.91
CA ASP A 1105 -8.21 -20.41 -5.11
C ASP A 1105 -7.47 -21.59 -5.76
N ARG A 1106 -7.49 -22.76 -5.11
CA ARG A 1106 -7.00 -24.03 -5.66
C ARG A 1106 -8.15 -24.87 -6.21
N LEU A 1107 -7.91 -25.65 -7.27
CA LEU A 1107 -8.92 -26.60 -7.76
C LEU A 1107 -9.26 -27.63 -6.66
N GLY A 1108 -10.56 -27.79 -6.38
CA GLY A 1108 -11.08 -28.64 -5.31
C GLY A 1108 -11.17 -27.95 -3.94
N ASP A 1109 -10.77 -26.69 -3.81
CA ASP A 1109 -11.12 -25.85 -2.64
C ASP A 1109 -12.36 -24.99 -2.89
N THR A 1110 -12.53 -24.42 -4.09
CA THR A 1110 -13.82 -23.85 -4.52
C THR A 1110 -14.94 -24.89 -4.44
N PHE A 1111 -16.17 -24.41 -4.27
CA PHE A 1111 -17.35 -25.26 -4.23
C PHE A 1111 -18.57 -24.56 -4.85
N ARG A 1112 -19.60 -25.34 -5.19
CA ARG A 1112 -20.82 -24.85 -5.82
C ARG A 1112 -22.01 -24.96 -4.87
N TRP A 1113 -22.76 -23.86 -4.71
CA TRP A 1113 -23.96 -23.81 -3.86
C TRP A 1113 -25.11 -23.14 -4.63
N LYS A 1114 -26.27 -23.81 -4.69
CA LYS A 1114 -27.48 -23.30 -5.38
C LYS A 1114 -27.25 -22.86 -6.84
N GLY A 1115 -26.33 -23.53 -7.53
CA GLY A 1115 -25.95 -23.24 -8.91
C GLY A 1115 -24.77 -22.28 -9.07
N GLU A 1116 -24.41 -21.54 -8.01
CA GLU A 1116 -23.37 -20.49 -8.00
C GLU A 1116 -22.03 -21.01 -7.47
N ASN A 1117 -20.92 -20.44 -7.95
CA ASN A 1117 -19.56 -20.79 -7.51
C ASN A 1117 -19.11 -19.91 -6.32
N VAL A 1118 -18.47 -20.52 -5.33
CA VAL A 1118 -17.94 -19.84 -4.13
C VAL A 1118 -16.42 -19.99 -4.05
N SER A 1119 -15.72 -18.86 -3.96
CA SER A 1119 -14.28 -18.80 -3.65
C SER A 1119 -14.06 -18.91 -2.14
N THR A 1120 -13.25 -19.87 -1.70
CA THR A 1120 -12.94 -20.01 -0.27
C THR A 1120 -11.99 -18.92 0.22
N ALA A 1121 -11.09 -18.43 -0.63
CA ALA A 1121 -10.15 -17.38 -0.26
C ALA A 1121 -10.85 -16.02 -0.07
N GLU A 1122 -11.80 -15.67 -0.95
CA GLU A 1122 -12.58 -14.42 -0.88
C GLU A 1122 -13.39 -14.34 0.42
N VAL A 1123 -14.14 -15.42 0.71
CA VAL A 1123 -14.91 -15.54 1.95
C VAL A 1123 -13.98 -15.53 3.17
N SER A 1124 -12.80 -16.18 3.10
CA SER A 1124 -11.82 -16.18 4.20
C SER A 1124 -11.22 -14.79 4.44
N GLU A 1125 -10.94 -14.00 3.40
CA GLU A 1125 -10.43 -12.63 3.53
C GLU A 1125 -11.48 -11.70 4.15
N ILE A 1126 -12.73 -11.77 3.66
CA ILE A 1126 -13.82 -10.93 4.16
C ILE A 1126 -14.14 -11.24 5.63
N LEU A 1127 -14.16 -12.52 6.03
CA LEU A 1127 -14.43 -12.91 7.41
C LEU A 1127 -13.21 -12.73 8.34
N GLY A 1128 -11.99 -12.91 7.83
CA GLY A 1128 -10.74 -12.61 8.56
C GLY A 1128 -10.54 -11.12 8.87
N LYS A 1129 -11.26 -10.22 8.19
CA LYS A 1129 -11.32 -8.79 8.49
C LYS A 1129 -12.29 -8.43 9.64
N TYR A 1130 -12.99 -9.39 10.24
CA TYR A 1130 -13.89 -9.14 11.36
C TYR A 1130 -13.16 -9.03 12.71
N PRO A 1131 -13.47 -8.04 13.57
CA PRO A 1131 -12.84 -7.92 14.89
C PRO A 1131 -12.97 -9.19 15.73
N GLY A 1132 -11.85 -9.67 16.26
CA GLY A 1132 -11.79 -10.89 17.08
C GLY A 1132 -11.63 -12.21 16.31
N VAL A 1133 -11.71 -12.23 14.98
CA VAL A 1133 -11.33 -13.41 14.18
C VAL A 1133 -9.81 -13.42 13.99
N LEU A 1134 -9.13 -14.42 14.57
CA LEU A 1134 -7.70 -14.66 14.36
C LEU A 1134 -7.41 -15.50 13.11
N GLU A 1135 -8.34 -16.38 12.72
CA GLU A 1135 -8.24 -17.18 11.51
C GLU A 1135 -9.65 -17.45 10.97
N ALA A 1136 -9.81 -17.39 9.65
CA ALA A 1136 -10.94 -17.97 8.94
C ALA A 1136 -10.43 -19.01 7.92
N ASN A 1137 -11.04 -20.19 7.93
CA ASN A 1137 -10.73 -21.31 7.05
C ASN A 1137 -12.05 -21.85 6.46
N VAL A 1138 -12.34 -21.47 5.21
CA VAL A 1138 -13.63 -21.74 4.54
C VAL A 1138 -13.59 -23.03 3.72
N TYR A 1139 -14.66 -23.81 3.78
CA TYR A 1139 -14.82 -25.09 3.08
C TYR A 1139 -16.29 -25.37 2.72
N GLY A 1140 -16.51 -26.11 1.63
CA GLY A 1140 -17.85 -26.55 1.20
C GLY A 1140 -18.21 -27.93 1.75
N VAL A 1141 -19.33 -28.05 2.47
CA VAL A 1141 -19.84 -29.30 3.04
C VAL A 1141 -21.04 -29.82 2.25
N GLN A 1142 -21.07 -31.13 1.98
CA GLN A 1142 -22.26 -31.76 1.38
C GLN A 1142 -23.26 -32.09 2.49
N LEU A 1143 -24.52 -31.75 2.28
CA LEU A 1143 -25.60 -31.98 3.25
C LEU A 1143 -26.53 -33.10 2.77
N PRO A 1144 -27.24 -33.79 3.68
CA PRO A 1144 -28.36 -34.63 3.31
C PRO A 1144 -29.41 -33.84 2.52
N SER A 1145 -30.02 -34.47 1.51
CA SER A 1145 -31.21 -33.96 0.82
C SER A 1145 -31.08 -32.57 0.16
N HIS A 1146 -29.85 -32.11 -0.13
CA HIS A 1146 -29.56 -30.84 -0.79
C HIS A 1146 -28.50 -31.00 -1.89
N ASP A 1147 -28.68 -30.31 -3.03
CA ASP A 1147 -27.73 -30.32 -4.14
C ASP A 1147 -26.53 -29.38 -3.93
N GLY A 1148 -25.35 -29.81 -4.38
CA GLY A 1148 -24.09 -29.07 -4.22
C GLY A 1148 -23.51 -29.14 -2.81
N ARG A 1149 -22.81 -28.07 -2.39
CA ARG A 1149 -22.13 -27.97 -1.10
C ARG A 1149 -22.45 -26.65 -0.41
N ALA A 1150 -22.95 -26.70 0.82
CA ALA A 1150 -23.20 -25.52 1.64
C ALA A 1150 -21.87 -24.93 2.14
N GLY A 1151 -21.80 -23.59 2.25
CA GLY A 1151 -20.62 -22.92 2.81
C GLY A 1151 -20.51 -23.09 4.32
N ALA A 1152 -19.34 -23.52 4.78
CA ALA A 1152 -18.95 -23.56 6.19
C ALA A 1152 -17.64 -22.78 6.39
N VAL A 1153 -17.47 -22.17 7.56
CA VAL A 1153 -16.19 -21.55 7.97
C VAL A 1153 -15.77 -22.07 9.34
N ALA A 1154 -14.54 -22.54 9.44
CA ALA A 1154 -13.89 -22.76 10.73
C ALA A 1154 -13.18 -21.46 11.12
N ILE A 1155 -13.50 -20.93 12.31
CA ILE A 1155 -12.87 -19.71 12.84
C ILE A 1155 -12.11 -20.00 14.14
N THR A 1156 -10.91 -19.41 14.25
CA THR A 1156 -10.28 -19.19 15.56
C THR A 1156 -10.65 -17.79 16.02
N ILE A 1157 -11.20 -17.68 17.23
CA ILE A 1157 -11.53 -16.40 17.87
C ILE A 1157 -10.44 -16.04 18.89
N ASP A 1158 -10.09 -14.77 18.96
CA ASP A 1158 -9.15 -14.21 19.94
C ASP A 1158 -9.62 -14.52 21.37
N PRO A 1159 -8.79 -15.18 22.21
CA PRO A 1159 -9.11 -15.47 23.61
C PRO A 1159 -9.61 -14.26 24.41
N ALA A 1160 -9.14 -13.04 24.10
CA ALA A 1160 -9.56 -11.82 24.78
C ALA A 1160 -11.02 -11.42 24.53
N VAL A 1161 -11.66 -11.91 23.46
CA VAL A 1161 -13.08 -11.65 23.14
C VAL A 1161 -13.90 -12.92 22.92
N LYS A 1162 -13.33 -14.11 23.13
CA LYS A 1162 -13.98 -15.42 22.89
C LYS A 1162 -15.31 -15.60 23.66
N HIS A 1163 -15.45 -14.96 24.82
CA HIS A 1163 -16.67 -14.99 25.63
C HIS A 1163 -17.70 -13.91 25.26
N SER A 1164 -17.34 -12.96 24.39
CA SER A 1164 -18.16 -11.82 23.97
C SER A 1164 -18.21 -11.67 22.44
N PHE A 1165 -18.05 -12.77 21.72
CA PHE A 1165 -18.05 -12.78 20.26
C PHE A 1165 -19.47 -12.62 19.72
N ASP A 1166 -19.74 -11.51 19.02
CA ASP A 1166 -21.06 -11.18 18.51
C ASP A 1166 -21.36 -11.90 17.17
N HIS A 1167 -22.15 -12.98 17.26
CA HIS A 1167 -22.62 -13.76 16.10
C HIS A 1167 -23.61 -13.02 15.20
N GLU A 1168 -24.42 -12.08 15.72
CA GLU A 1168 -25.36 -11.31 14.89
C GLU A 1168 -24.58 -10.30 14.06
N HIS A 1169 -23.67 -9.57 14.68
CA HIS A 1169 -22.83 -8.62 13.98
C HIS A 1169 -21.82 -9.31 13.04
N PHE A 1170 -21.36 -10.53 13.35
CA PHE A 1170 -20.56 -11.34 12.42
C PHE A 1170 -21.36 -11.76 11.18
N LEU A 1171 -22.60 -12.20 11.34
CA LEU A 1171 -23.48 -12.53 10.21
C LEU A 1171 -23.88 -11.28 9.40
N LYS A 1172 -24.11 -10.15 10.08
CA LYS A 1172 -24.38 -8.84 9.45
C LYS A 1172 -23.19 -8.36 8.62
N HIS A 1173 -21.96 -8.47 9.15
CA HIS A 1173 -20.73 -8.17 8.42
C HIS A 1173 -20.62 -9.03 7.16
N ALA A 1174 -20.74 -10.35 7.29
CA ALA A 1174 -20.72 -11.29 6.16
C ALA A 1174 -21.75 -10.92 5.08
N ARG A 1175 -23.02 -10.73 5.45
CA ARG A 1175 -24.11 -10.35 4.54
C ARG A 1175 -23.96 -8.96 3.92
N SER A 1176 -23.15 -8.08 4.50
CA SER A 1176 -22.87 -6.74 3.96
C SER A 1176 -21.75 -6.70 2.91
N LYS A 1177 -21.02 -7.83 2.74
CA LYS A 1177 -19.82 -7.93 1.88
C LYS A 1177 -19.87 -9.09 0.88
N LEU A 1178 -20.59 -10.16 1.19
CA LEU A 1178 -20.71 -11.36 0.35
C LEU A 1178 -22.10 -11.45 -0.31
N PRO A 1179 -22.19 -11.95 -1.55
CA PRO A 1179 -23.48 -12.33 -2.13
C PRO A 1179 -24.12 -13.48 -1.33
N LYS A 1180 -25.45 -13.57 -1.34
CA LYS A 1180 -26.23 -14.46 -0.46
C LYS A 1180 -25.81 -15.94 -0.51
N TYR A 1181 -25.31 -16.43 -1.65
CA TYR A 1181 -24.86 -17.81 -1.82
C TYR A 1181 -23.45 -18.09 -1.26
N ALA A 1182 -22.63 -17.06 -1.05
CA ALA A 1182 -21.25 -17.18 -0.56
C ALA A 1182 -21.12 -16.92 0.96
N VAL A 1183 -22.15 -16.37 1.61
CA VAL A 1183 -22.24 -16.29 3.08
C VAL A 1183 -22.28 -17.72 3.65
N PRO A 1184 -21.36 -18.11 4.55
CA PRO A 1184 -21.42 -19.43 5.18
C PRO A 1184 -22.73 -19.62 5.95
N ILE A 1185 -23.34 -20.80 5.78
CA ILE A 1185 -24.51 -21.21 6.57
C ILE A 1185 -24.05 -21.70 7.94
N PHE A 1186 -22.86 -22.29 8.02
CA PHE A 1186 -22.29 -22.88 9.22
C PHE A 1186 -21.01 -22.17 9.67
N VAL A 1187 -20.85 -22.00 10.97
CA VAL A 1187 -19.66 -21.48 11.63
C VAL A 1187 -19.20 -22.51 12.65
N ARG A 1188 -17.97 -23.00 12.51
CA ARG A 1188 -17.32 -23.87 13.49
C ARG A 1188 -16.33 -23.04 14.30
N HIS A 1189 -16.48 -22.97 15.62
CA HIS A 1189 -15.46 -22.43 16.51
C HIS A 1189 -14.41 -23.50 16.75
N VAL A 1190 -13.16 -23.23 16.36
CA VAL A 1190 -12.03 -24.13 16.56
C VAL A 1190 -11.54 -24.02 18.01
N ALA A 1191 -11.43 -25.15 18.70
CA ALA A 1191 -10.93 -25.21 20.08
C ALA A 1191 -9.40 -25.22 20.15
N ASN A 1192 -8.75 -25.94 19.22
CA ASN A 1192 -7.30 -26.11 19.15
C ASN A 1192 -6.80 -25.90 17.71
N GLN A 1193 -5.83 -24.99 17.50
CA GLN A 1193 -5.33 -24.65 16.16
C GLN A 1193 -4.55 -25.80 15.51
N SER A 1194 -5.17 -26.55 14.60
CA SER A 1194 -4.52 -27.61 13.83
C SER A 1194 -3.84 -27.08 12.55
N ALA A 1195 -2.77 -26.31 12.72
CA ALA A 1195 -1.84 -26.05 11.63
C ALA A 1195 -1.24 -27.38 11.13
N MET A 1196 -1.06 -27.55 9.82
CA MET A 1196 -0.21 -28.65 9.32
C MET A 1196 1.24 -28.44 9.78
N HIS A 1197 2.03 -29.51 9.83
CA HIS A 1197 3.46 -29.48 10.15
C HIS A 1197 4.31 -28.52 9.28
N ASN A 1198 3.76 -28.04 8.16
CA ASN A 1198 4.35 -27.04 7.27
C ASN A 1198 3.74 -25.63 7.41
N ASN A 1199 3.04 -25.36 8.52
CA ASN A 1199 2.38 -24.10 8.86
C ASN A 1199 1.34 -23.62 7.81
N LYS A 1200 0.58 -24.54 7.19
CA LYS A 1200 -0.53 -24.19 6.29
C LYS A 1200 -1.88 -24.71 6.82
N GLN A 1201 -2.96 -24.04 6.45
CA GLN A 1201 -4.34 -24.39 6.83
C GLN A 1201 -4.72 -25.79 6.31
N ASN A 1202 -5.33 -26.63 7.15
CA ASN A 1202 -5.79 -27.97 6.75
C ASN A 1202 -7.31 -28.00 6.55
N LYS A 1203 -7.77 -28.03 5.29
CA LYS A 1203 -9.20 -28.13 4.96
C LYS A 1203 -9.75 -29.57 4.94
N MET A 1204 -8.90 -30.60 4.86
CA MET A 1204 -9.38 -31.96 4.60
C MET A 1204 -10.14 -32.61 5.77
N PRO A 1205 -9.68 -32.55 7.04
CA PRO A 1205 -10.46 -33.03 8.18
C PRO A 1205 -11.82 -32.33 8.28
N LEU A 1206 -11.82 -30.99 8.17
CA LEU A 1206 -13.03 -30.16 8.17
C LEU A 1206 -14.04 -30.58 7.07
N LYS A 1207 -13.57 -30.85 5.85
CA LYS A 1207 -14.40 -31.37 4.74
C LYS A 1207 -14.93 -32.80 4.97
N VAL A 1208 -14.20 -33.65 5.70
CA VAL A 1208 -14.56 -35.07 5.95
C VAL A 1208 -15.51 -35.23 7.14
N GLU A 1209 -15.27 -34.49 8.22
CA GLU A 1209 -16.18 -34.39 9.37
C GLU A 1209 -17.48 -33.65 8.99
N GLY A 1210 -17.33 -32.61 8.16
CA GLY A 1210 -18.43 -31.74 7.73
C GLY A 1210 -18.99 -30.93 8.89
N VAL A 1211 -20.32 -30.96 9.03
CA VAL A 1211 -21.07 -30.27 10.10
C VAL A 1211 -21.84 -31.21 11.02
N HIS A 1212 -21.75 -32.54 10.81
CA HIS A 1212 -22.47 -33.53 11.61
C HIS A 1212 -21.97 -33.51 13.07
N PRO A 1213 -22.79 -33.19 14.09
CA PRO A 1213 -22.29 -32.91 15.44
C PRO A 1213 -21.43 -34.03 16.03
N GLU A 1214 -21.86 -35.29 15.88
CA GLU A 1214 -21.13 -36.47 16.39
C GLU A 1214 -19.82 -36.80 15.63
N LYS A 1215 -19.52 -36.10 14.52
CA LYS A 1215 -18.26 -36.25 13.77
C LYS A 1215 -17.25 -35.14 14.04
N VAL A 1216 -17.68 -34.02 14.63
CA VAL A 1216 -16.80 -32.90 14.98
C VAL A 1216 -15.93 -33.30 16.17
N GLN A 1217 -14.60 -33.24 16.01
CA GLN A 1217 -13.64 -33.67 17.03
C GLN A 1217 -12.91 -32.47 17.68
N GLY A 1218 -11.94 -32.75 18.56
CA GLY A 1218 -11.01 -31.74 19.09
C GLY A 1218 -11.57 -30.75 20.12
N GLY A 1219 -12.86 -30.83 20.45
CA GLY A 1219 -13.57 -29.87 21.32
C GLY A 1219 -14.19 -28.69 20.57
N ASP A 1220 -14.16 -28.71 19.24
CA ASP A 1220 -14.79 -27.70 18.39
C ASP A 1220 -16.31 -27.62 18.60
N THR A 1221 -16.91 -26.44 18.41
CA THR A 1221 -18.37 -26.24 18.53
C THR A 1221 -18.95 -25.72 17.22
N MET A 1222 -20.12 -26.25 16.82
CA MET A 1222 -20.78 -25.94 15.56
C MET A 1222 -21.98 -25.00 15.78
N PHE A 1223 -22.13 -24.05 14.87
CA PHE A 1223 -23.20 -23.07 14.82
C PHE A 1223 -23.75 -22.98 13.39
N TRP A 1224 -25.02 -22.60 13.23
CA TRP A 1224 -25.66 -22.34 11.94
C TRP A 1224 -26.56 -21.12 11.99
N ILE A 1225 -26.85 -20.51 10.83
CA ILE A 1225 -27.81 -19.40 10.75
C ILE A 1225 -29.19 -19.89 11.19
N GLY A 1226 -29.78 -19.22 12.19
CA GLY A 1226 -31.10 -19.56 12.73
C GLY A 1226 -32.25 -19.48 11.71
N ASP A 1227 -33.46 -19.83 12.12
CA ASP A 1227 -34.66 -19.90 11.27
C ASP A 1227 -34.45 -20.72 9.98
N HIS A 1228 -33.68 -21.82 10.09
CA HIS A 1228 -33.21 -22.65 8.99
C HIS A 1228 -32.57 -21.83 7.85
N GLY A 1229 -31.49 -21.10 8.15
CA GLY A 1229 -30.72 -20.32 7.17
C GLY A 1229 -31.21 -18.88 6.94
N LYS A 1230 -32.31 -18.45 7.57
CA LYS A 1230 -33.00 -17.18 7.29
C LYS A 1230 -32.86 -16.11 8.38
N GLY A 1231 -32.51 -16.52 9.60
CA GLY A 1231 -32.47 -15.68 10.79
C GLY A 1231 -31.34 -14.66 10.80
N ARG A 1232 -31.29 -13.86 11.88
CA ARG A 1232 -30.38 -12.70 11.99
C ARG A 1232 -29.03 -12.98 12.67
N THR A 1233 -28.91 -14.10 13.37
CA THR A 1233 -27.68 -14.54 14.05
C THR A 1233 -27.35 -16.01 13.76
N TYR A 1234 -26.13 -16.43 14.11
CA TYR A 1234 -25.79 -17.85 14.23
C TYR A 1234 -26.20 -18.37 15.62
N ILE A 1235 -26.79 -19.56 15.66
CA ILE A 1235 -27.17 -20.29 16.87
C ILE A 1235 -26.43 -21.65 16.90
N PRO A 1236 -26.25 -22.31 18.05
CA PRO A 1236 -25.66 -23.65 18.12
C PRO A 1236 -26.38 -24.64 17.19
N PHE A 1237 -25.62 -25.51 16.54
CA PHE A 1237 -26.15 -26.54 15.63
C PHE A 1237 -26.15 -27.90 16.35
N THR A 1238 -27.35 -28.43 16.60
CA THR A 1238 -27.58 -29.61 17.44
C THR A 1238 -27.80 -30.88 16.60
N LYS A 1239 -27.96 -32.02 17.28
CA LYS A 1239 -28.37 -33.27 16.61
C LYS A 1239 -29.78 -33.18 16.02
N GLU A 1240 -30.69 -32.48 16.68
CA GLU A 1240 -32.07 -32.28 16.21
C GLU A 1240 -32.10 -31.46 14.92
N ASP A 1241 -31.27 -30.41 14.81
CA ASP A 1241 -31.11 -29.62 13.58
C ASP A 1241 -30.54 -30.45 12.41
N TRP A 1242 -29.62 -31.37 12.70
CA TRP A 1242 -29.07 -32.31 11.70
C TRP A 1242 -30.12 -33.32 11.23
N ASP A 1243 -30.90 -33.89 12.15
CA ASP A 1243 -31.98 -34.83 11.83
C ASP A 1243 -33.09 -34.11 11.01
N ASP A 1244 -33.41 -32.84 11.32
CA ASP A 1244 -34.37 -32.04 10.56
C ASP A 1244 -33.90 -31.67 9.14
N LEU A 1245 -32.58 -31.55 8.90
CA LEU A 1245 -31.99 -31.51 7.56
C LEU A 1245 -32.07 -32.87 6.86
N HIS A 1246 -31.79 -33.97 7.57
CA HIS A 1246 -31.85 -35.32 7.04
C HIS A 1246 -33.25 -35.69 6.53
N PHE A 1247 -34.28 -35.42 7.35
CA PHE A 1247 -35.68 -35.63 7.01
C PHE A 1247 -36.29 -34.53 6.12
N GLY A 1248 -35.49 -33.55 5.65
CA GLY A 1248 -35.92 -32.54 4.68
C GLY A 1248 -36.96 -31.53 5.19
N LYS A 1249 -37.12 -31.41 6.52
CA LYS A 1249 -37.98 -30.41 7.18
C LYS A 1249 -37.34 -29.03 7.09
N ALA A 1250 -36.05 -28.94 7.39
CA ALA A 1250 -35.24 -27.75 7.19
C ALA A 1250 -34.85 -27.62 5.70
N LYS A 1251 -35.24 -26.51 5.07
CA LYS A 1251 -34.90 -26.18 3.67
C LYS A 1251 -34.15 -24.85 3.63
N LEU A 1252 -32.84 -24.96 3.42
CA LEU A 1252 -31.86 -23.86 3.37
C LEU A 1252 -31.96 -23.05 2.08
#